data_AF-A0A2B4RMV5-F1
#
_entry.id   AF-A0A2B4RMV5-F1
#
_cell.length_a   1.000
_cell.length_b   1.000
_cell.length_c   1.000
_cell.angle_alpha   90.00
_cell.angle_beta   90.00
_cell.angle_gamma   90.00
#
_symmetry.space_group_name_H-M   'P 1'
#
loop_
_entity.id
_entity.type
_entity.pdbx_description
1 polymer ?
#
loop_
_entity_poly.entity_id
_entity_poly.type
_entity_poly.pdbx_seq_one_letter_code
_entity_poly.pdbx_strand_id
1 'polypeptide(L)'
;MASIAIMIGGALINATAFVGGSYLAKYLSGDKNSVEEEKKRHDLAVEKYQAAYEKYQENRTKLLDWIAANDRIKKEANQNFVDTDYALKLYNKAHSEELDMKEPHFSNFYKTRTQQKQGFWKGLGAVKKLAEEARVPEDVAKLWLMRQAIWQIYLPAPKHIPRPMFDVDFPNTLHQADLLFLPHDKLFRKVYKYALTVVDVASRFKAAVPLTSKESSEVSKAFQTSYKRGPLRWPKILQVDPGREFMGETTREMAKHDVRIRRGNVNVHRDQGIVERFNRTLGERLFSFQYGQEMNFKDRTRSTEWVKRLPEVVSALNREETRLTGKKPINAIKEKVVDAKSSTSYSRPVGLKEKRLVYSKNVRYLYATGELEGGQRRATDPIGSLKVSDESYRLRFADHYLCDARHISHFLYSSEELLFGFTNNGKFYKRYPPERASKNWLGSASLIGGGGWTSLKHFFFHPDGTLYGVHKDKFYKGPPPSSGQNWISEATLVGTGGWNVFQFLFFDPKGMLYGVANGKFYRRAPPTHGSDNWLGSATLVGSGGWQVFQFLFFDNKGMLYGVENGKFHKREPPTDAGDNWLGSSTLIGTRGWNNFKLLFFMNDGLLYGVNHDKFYRRAPPSHAHDNWMSSASLIDSGGWSVFKFLMSPLRPPPPAGILYGVVNTGKFYKRQPPQEVSDNWLGTATLIGGGGWTSFKHLFFHPDGTLHGVHNDKFYKGPPPSSGQNWISEATLVGTGGWNVFQSLFFDPKGMLYGVANGKFYRRAPPIHGSDNWLGSATLVGNGGWQVFQFLFFDKKGMLYGVENGKFHKREPPSDVGDNWLGSSTLIGTGGWNNFKLLFFMNDGLLYGINQDKFYKRAPPSHAHDNWMDSATLIGSGGWSVFKFLISPLVVTDEWLS
;
A
#
# COMPACT_ATOMS: atom_id res chain seq x y z
N MET A 1 48.89 26.37 -1.55
CA MET A 1 49.66 25.35 -0.80
C MET A 1 48.81 24.34 -0.02
N ALA A 2 47.50 24.55 0.22
CA ALA A 2 46.64 23.57 0.92
C ALA A 2 46.08 22.44 0.02
N SER A 3 46.18 22.55 -1.30
CA SER A 3 45.54 21.60 -2.24
C SER A 3 46.40 20.40 -2.63
N ILE A 4 47.71 20.41 -2.31
CA ILE A 4 48.64 19.34 -2.68
C ILE A 4 48.79 18.30 -1.54
N ALA A 5 48.58 18.69 -0.28
CA ALA A 5 48.60 17.76 0.86
C ALA A 5 47.39 16.80 0.89
N ILE A 6 46.27 17.15 0.24
CA ILE A 6 45.05 16.32 0.22
C ILE A 6 45.13 15.19 -0.83
N MET A 7 45.91 15.36 -1.90
CA MET A 7 46.07 14.31 -2.92
C MET A 7 47.00 13.16 -2.50
N ILE A 8 47.97 13.40 -1.61
CA ILE A 8 48.85 12.34 -1.11
C ILE A 8 48.13 11.45 -0.08
N GLY A 9 47.18 12.00 0.69
CA GLY A 9 46.36 11.25 1.64
C GLY A 9 45.24 10.40 1.01
N GLY A 10 44.75 10.77 -0.18
CA GLY A 10 43.67 10.03 -0.85
C GLY A 10 44.11 8.72 -1.50
N ALA A 11 45.31 8.68 -2.08
CA ALA A 11 45.80 7.50 -2.79
C ALA A 11 46.26 6.37 -1.84
N LEU A 12 46.83 6.70 -0.67
CA LEU A 12 47.23 5.69 0.33
C LEU A 12 46.03 4.93 0.94
N ILE A 13 44.85 5.55 0.96
CA ILE A 13 43.67 5.01 1.66
C ILE A 13 42.79 4.17 0.73
N ASN A 14 42.82 4.38 -0.59
CA ASN A 14 42.09 3.52 -1.53
C ASN A 14 42.73 2.13 -1.68
N ALA A 15 44.05 2.00 -1.51
CA ALA A 15 44.73 0.70 -1.53
C ALA A 15 44.43 -0.15 -0.29
N THR A 16 44.20 0.48 0.87
CA THR A 16 43.94 -0.23 2.14
C THR A 16 42.50 -0.70 2.30
N ALA A 17 41.54 -0.10 1.59
CA ALA A 17 40.14 -0.54 1.61
C ALA A 17 39.87 -1.77 0.72
N PHE A 18 40.77 -2.09 -0.22
CA PHE A 18 40.50 -3.07 -1.26
C PHE A 18 41.44 -4.26 -1.32
N VAL A 19 42.38 -4.42 -0.38
CA VAL A 19 43.22 -5.61 -0.32
C VAL A 19 43.17 -6.21 1.08
N GLY A 20 42.61 -7.43 1.18
CA GLY A 20 42.56 -8.20 2.42
C GLY A 20 43.90 -8.22 3.16
N GLY A 21 43.85 -8.46 4.48
CA GLY A 21 44.90 -8.15 5.47
C GLY A 21 46.37 -8.50 5.16
N SER A 22 46.69 -9.25 4.11
CA SER A 22 48.07 -9.48 3.67
C SER A 22 48.75 -8.29 2.96
N TYR A 23 48.01 -7.32 2.43
CA TYR A 23 48.63 -6.13 1.78
C TYR A 23 49.12 -5.11 2.79
N LEU A 24 48.35 -4.88 3.86
CA LEU A 24 48.77 -4.06 4.99
C LEU A 24 50.02 -4.67 5.68
N ALA A 25 50.10 -6.01 5.74
CA ALA A 25 51.27 -6.71 6.27
C ALA A 25 52.54 -6.52 5.42
N LYS A 26 52.43 -6.43 4.08
CA LYS A 26 53.57 -6.17 3.17
C LYS A 26 53.96 -4.68 3.11
N TYR A 27 52.99 -3.79 3.24
CA TYR A 27 53.21 -2.36 3.37
C TYR A 27 53.98 -2.03 4.68
N LEU A 28 53.64 -2.70 5.77
CA LEU A 28 54.34 -2.61 7.05
C LEU A 28 55.69 -3.35 7.07
N SER A 29 55.98 -4.21 6.08
CA SER A 29 57.28 -4.89 5.94
C SER A 29 58.30 -4.14 5.06
N GLY A 30 57.94 -2.96 4.52
CA GLY A 30 58.89 -2.02 3.89
C GLY A 30 59.10 -2.16 2.37
N ASP A 31 58.33 -2.97 1.65
CA ASP A 31 58.54 -3.20 0.21
C ASP A 31 57.79 -2.17 -0.68
N LYS A 32 58.45 -1.01 -0.90
CA LYS A 32 57.88 0.18 -1.55
C LYS A 32 57.59 0.02 -3.06
N ASN A 33 58.31 -0.86 -3.78
CA ASN A 33 58.17 -0.97 -5.23
C ASN A 33 56.82 -1.57 -5.67
N SER A 34 56.28 -2.52 -4.90
CA SER A 34 54.99 -3.16 -5.24
C SER A 34 53.77 -2.23 -5.12
N VAL A 35 53.88 -1.18 -4.30
CA VAL A 35 52.82 -0.20 -4.03
C VAL A 35 52.70 0.82 -5.17
N GLU A 36 53.84 1.25 -5.70
CA GLU A 36 53.93 2.21 -6.80
C GLU A 36 53.35 1.62 -8.11
N GLU A 37 53.61 0.34 -8.37
CA GLU A 37 53.10 -0.38 -9.55
C GLU A 37 51.58 -0.61 -9.48
N GLU A 38 51.03 -0.92 -8.31
CA GLU A 38 49.59 -1.11 -8.10
C GLU A 38 48.82 0.21 -8.28
N LYS A 39 49.39 1.31 -7.75
CA LYS A 39 48.84 2.67 -7.89
C LYS A 39 48.80 3.10 -9.37
N LYS A 40 49.92 2.98 -10.08
CA LYS A 40 49.99 3.31 -11.53
C LYS A 40 48.96 2.54 -12.35
N ARG A 41 48.70 1.27 -12.01
CA ARG A 41 47.72 0.44 -12.71
C ARG A 41 46.28 0.89 -12.46
N HIS A 42 45.96 1.26 -11.22
CA HIS A 42 44.61 1.71 -10.86
C HIS A 42 44.31 3.07 -11.50
N ASP A 43 45.26 4.01 -11.45
CA ASP A 43 45.13 5.34 -12.04
C ASP A 43 44.91 5.22 -13.57
N LEU A 44 45.66 4.35 -14.24
CA LEU A 44 45.51 4.09 -15.68
C LEU A 44 44.16 3.44 -16.05
N ALA A 45 43.59 2.60 -15.17
CA ALA A 45 42.29 1.97 -15.40
C ALA A 45 41.12 2.96 -15.28
N VAL A 46 41.23 3.90 -14.33
CA VAL A 46 40.25 4.98 -14.14
C VAL A 46 40.27 5.94 -15.32
N GLU A 47 41.45 6.33 -15.78
CA GLU A 47 41.61 7.24 -16.93
C GLU A 47 41.02 6.62 -18.22
N LYS A 48 41.28 5.33 -18.47
CA LYS A 48 40.72 4.61 -19.63
C LYS A 48 39.20 4.45 -19.58
N TYR A 49 38.63 4.23 -18.39
CA TYR A 49 37.19 4.15 -18.22
C TYR A 49 36.52 5.50 -18.49
N GLN A 50 37.10 6.59 -17.98
CA GLN A 50 36.58 7.94 -18.13
C GLN A 50 36.53 8.34 -19.61
N ALA A 51 37.61 8.11 -20.36
CA ALA A 51 37.68 8.38 -21.79
C ALA A 51 36.66 7.56 -22.61
N ALA A 52 36.45 6.28 -22.25
CA ALA A 52 35.45 5.45 -22.91
C ALA A 52 34.01 5.93 -22.64
N TYR A 53 33.75 6.42 -21.43
CA TYR A 53 32.43 6.91 -21.03
C TYR A 53 32.09 8.24 -21.70
N GLU A 54 33.06 9.14 -21.84
CA GLU A 54 32.89 10.40 -22.59
C GLU A 54 32.54 10.15 -24.05
N LYS A 55 33.24 9.21 -24.71
CA LYS A 55 32.95 8.80 -26.09
C LYS A 55 31.54 8.21 -26.25
N TYR A 56 31.07 7.43 -25.25
CA TYR A 56 29.70 6.90 -25.23
C TYR A 56 28.65 8.01 -25.12
N GLN A 57 28.87 9.02 -24.27
CA GLN A 57 27.95 10.16 -24.14
C GLN A 57 27.91 11.01 -25.42
N GLU A 58 29.04 11.19 -26.08
CA GLU A 58 29.13 11.90 -27.34
C GLU A 58 28.33 11.18 -28.45
N ASN A 59 28.48 9.86 -28.58
CA ASN A 59 27.71 9.04 -29.52
C ASN A 59 26.20 9.05 -29.21
N ARG A 60 25.83 9.01 -27.93
CA ARG A 60 24.43 9.09 -27.49
C ARG A 60 23.80 10.44 -27.84
N THR A 61 24.57 11.52 -27.72
CA THR A 61 24.11 12.87 -28.09
C THR A 61 23.92 12.99 -29.59
N LYS A 62 24.90 12.52 -30.39
CA LYS A 62 24.79 12.46 -31.86
C LYS A 62 23.58 11.67 -32.33
N LEU A 63 23.23 10.57 -31.66
CA LEU A 63 22.03 9.80 -31.97
C LEU A 63 20.74 10.57 -31.67
N LEU A 64 20.66 11.27 -30.53
CA LEU A 64 19.47 12.04 -30.17
C LEU A 64 19.25 13.21 -31.14
N ASP A 65 20.32 13.88 -31.55
CA ASP A 65 20.29 14.94 -32.54
C ASP A 65 19.89 14.39 -33.94
N TRP A 66 20.39 13.21 -34.31
CA TRP A 66 19.98 12.49 -35.53
C TRP A 66 18.50 12.10 -35.52
N ILE A 67 17.97 11.58 -34.40
CA ILE A 67 16.54 11.25 -34.26
C ILE A 67 15.68 12.51 -34.44
N ALA A 68 16.08 13.62 -33.81
CA ALA A 68 15.35 14.89 -33.90
C ALA A 68 15.39 15.48 -35.32
N ALA A 69 16.51 15.37 -36.03
CA ALA A 69 16.65 15.80 -37.42
C ALA A 69 15.82 14.93 -38.38
N ASN A 70 15.80 13.61 -38.18
CA ASN A 70 15.02 12.69 -39.01
C ASN A 70 13.51 12.82 -38.81
N ASP A 71 13.04 13.15 -37.61
CA ASP A 71 11.62 13.44 -37.37
C ASP A 71 11.17 14.72 -38.10
N ARG A 72 12.07 15.70 -38.31
CA ARG A 72 11.79 16.87 -39.14
C ARG A 72 11.76 16.52 -40.63
N ILE A 73 12.74 15.75 -41.11
CA ILE A 73 12.80 15.30 -42.52
C ILE A 73 11.60 14.41 -42.87
N LYS A 74 11.15 13.52 -41.97
CA LYS A 74 9.93 12.71 -42.15
C LYS A 74 8.66 13.56 -42.22
N LYS A 75 8.58 14.65 -41.44
CA LYS A 75 7.46 15.59 -41.50
C LYS A 75 7.43 16.38 -42.81
N GLU A 76 8.58 16.81 -43.31
CA GLU A 76 8.70 17.49 -44.62
C GLU A 76 8.42 16.53 -45.79
N ALA A 77 8.89 15.28 -45.72
CA ALA A 77 8.61 14.26 -46.73
C ALA A 77 7.12 13.88 -46.80
N ASN A 78 6.43 13.82 -45.65
CA ASN A 78 4.98 13.59 -45.61
C ASN A 78 4.15 14.76 -46.18
N GLN A 79 4.75 15.95 -46.37
CA GLN A 79 4.08 17.09 -47.00
C GLN A 79 4.30 17.15 -48.52
N ASN A 80 5.40 16.59 -49.04
CA ASN A 80 5.74 16.63 -50.48
C ASN A 80 5.60 15.24 -51.14
N PHE A 81 4.36 14.81 -51.36
CA PHE A 81 3.99 13.53 -52.01
C PHE A 81 4.07 13.57 -53.55
N VAL A 82 5.05 14.25 -54.16
CA VAL A 82 5.09 14.42 -55.64
C VAL A 82 6.30 13.78 -56.32
N ASP A 83 7.41 13.49 -55.61
CA ASP A 83 8.56 12.84 -56.24
C ASP A 83 9.21 11.77 -55.35
N THR A 84 8.91 10.51 -55.68
CA THR A 84 9.38 9.30 -55.00
C THR A 84 10.90 9.11 -55.05
N ASP A 85 11.60 9.68 -56.03
CA ASP A 85 13.05 9.51 -56.19
C ASP A 85 13.85 10.41 -55.22
N TYR A 86 13.29 11.59 -54.90
CA TYR A 86 13.85 12.51 -53.90
C TYR A 86 13.73 11.96 -52.46
N ALA A 87 12.60 11.30 -52.16
CA ALA A 87 12.38 10.64 -50.87
C ALA A 87 13.36 9.47 -50.63
N LEU A 88 13.73 8.73 -51.68
CA LEU A 88 14.66 7.61 -51.60
C LEU A 88 16.13 8.09 -51.42
N LYS A 89 16.51 9.21 -52.06
CA LYS A 89 17.81 9.88 -51.83
C LYS A 89 17.97 10.36 -50.39
N LEU A 90 16.91 10.94 -49.79
CA LEU A 90 16.91 11.36 -48.38
C LEU A 90 16.98 10.17 -47.41
N TYR A 91 16.26 9.08 -47.71
CA TYR A 91 16.29 7.85 -46.92
C TYR A 91 17.68 7.20 -46.88
N ASN A 92 18.36 7.14 -48.02
CA ASN A 92 19.71 6.59 -48.11
C ASN A 92 20.77 7.50 -47.47
N LYS A 93 20.60 8.82 -47.54
CA LYS A 93 21.47 9.78 -46.82
C LYS A 93 21.34 9.68 -45.29
N ALA A 94 20.20 9.21 -44.78
CA ALA A 94 19.99 9.01 -43.35
C ALA A 94 20.61 7.71 -42.80
N HIS A 95 21.00 6.75 -43.64
CA HIS A 95 21.44 5.40 -43.24
C HIS A 95 22.94 5.10 -43.44
N SER A 96 23.79 6.11 -43.57
CA SER A 96 25.24 5.94 -43.71
C SER A 96 26.01 6.45 -42.49
N GLU A 97 25.98 5.72 -41.38
CA GLU A 97 27.08 5.53 -40.40
C GLU A 97 26.60 4.73 -39.17
N GLU A 98 27.34 3.68 -38.81
CA GLU A 98 27.03 2.78 -37.69
C GLU A 98 27.71 3.31 -36.39
N LEU A 99 26.93 3.84 -35.44
CA LEU A 99 27.44 4.37 -34.16
C LEU A 99 27.52 3.28 -33.08
N ASP A 100 28.70 3.08 -32.45
CA ASP A 100 28.88 2.14 -31.34
C ASP A 100 28.24 2.66 -30.03
N MET A 101 27.30 1.90 -29.49
CA MET A 101 26.42 2.26 -28.37
C MET A 101 26.62 1.40 -27.11
N LYS A 102 27.73 0.67 -26.97
CA LYS A 102 27.98 -0.14 -25.77
C LYS A 102 28.46 0.71 -24.60
N GLU A 103 27.70 0.69 -23.50
CA GLU A 103 28.07 1.37 -22.25
C GLU A 103 29.32 0.70 -21.63
N PRO A 104 30.41 1.46 -21.34
CA PRO A 104 31.60 0.89 -20.75
C PRO A 104 31.38 0.55 -19.27
N HIS A 105 31.86 -0.61 -18.83
CA HIS A 105 31.79 -1.07 -17.45
C HIS A 105 33.20 -1.06 -16.82
N PHE A 106 33.38 -0.48 -15.63
CA PHE A 106 34.69 -0.33 -14.97
C PHE A 106 35.42 -1.67 -14.76
N SER A 107 34.67 -2.75 -14.52
CA SER A 107 35.19 -4.13 -14.40
C SER A 107 35.92 -4.65 -15.65
N ASN A 108 35.68 -4.04 -16.80
CA ASN A 108 36.39 -4.37 -18.04
C ASN A 108 37.81 -3.78 -18.06
N PHE A 109 38.08 -2.79 -17.21
CA PHE A 109 39.35 -2.05 -17.12
C PHE A 109 40.16 -2.42 -15.86
N TYR A 110 39.59 -3.20 -14.92
CA TYR A 110 40.23 -3.57 -13.65
C TYR A 110 39.96 -5.03 -13.22
N LYS A 111 41.00 -5.82 -12.91
CA LYS A 111 40.91 -7.24 -12.44
C LYS A 111 41.76 -7.48 -11.18
N THR A 112 41.20 -8.16 -10.17
CA THR A 112 41.80 -8.36 -8.83
C THR A 112 42.64 -9.64 -8.70
N ARG A 113 43.69 -9.63 -7.86
CA ARG A 113 44.60 -10.77 -7.61
C ARG A 113 44.15 -11.67 -6.44
N THR A 114 44.58 -12.93 -6.49
CA THR A 114 44.16 -14.12 -5.72
C THR A 114 44.35 -14.13 -4.18
N GLN A 115 44.73 -13.03 -3.52
CA GLN A 115 45.14 -13.01 -2.09
C GLN A 115 44.15 -12.39 -1.09
N GLN A 116 42.89 -12.13 -1.45
CA GLN A 116 41.91 -11.46 -0.57
C GLN A 116 40.87 -12.42 0.04
N LYS A 117 41.28 -13.35 0.92
CA LYS A 117 40.41 -14.42 1.46
C LYS A 117 39.94 -14.27 2.93
N GLN A 118 39.93 -13.08 3.54
CA GLN A 118 39.39 -12.87 4.90
C GLN A 118 38.24 -11.85 4.91
N GLY A 119 37.11 -12.20 5.53
CA GLY A 119 35.79 -11.59 5.33
C GLY A 119 35.60 -10.13 5.78
N PHE A 120 34.49 -9.52 5.32
CA PHE A 120 34.15 -8.10 5.48
C PHE A 120 33.47 -7.75 6.82
N TRP A 121 33.77 -6.56 7.38
CA TRP A 121 33.22 -6.04 8.64
C TRP A 121 31.92 -5.20 8.44
N LYS A 122 30.92 -5.30 9.34
CA LYS A 122 29.61 -4.58 9.24
C LYS A 122 29.18 -3.88 10.56
N GLY A 123 28.40 -2.80 10.45
CA GLY A 123 27.73 -2.11 11.57
C GLY A 123 28.60 -1.16 12.41
N LEU A 124 28.05 -0.62 13.52
CA LEU A 124 28.78 0.31 14.42
C LEU A 124 30.03 -0.30 15.06
N GLY A 125 30.10 -1.63 15.20
CA GLY A 125 31.30 -2.33 15.67
C GLY A 125 32.49 -2.28 14.69
N ALA A 126 32.23 -2.08 13.39
CA ALA A 126 33.27 -1.88 12.39
C ALA A 126 33.97 -0.52 12.53
N VAL A 127 33.25 0.49 13.05
CA VAL A 127 33.81 1.83 13.34
C VAL A 127 34.87 1.73 14.43
N LYS A 128 34.57 1.04 15.54
CA LYS A 128 35.51 0.84 16.65
C LYS A 128 36.77 0.11 16.24
N LYS A 129 36.61 -1.02 15.54
CA LYS A 129 37.76 -1.80 15.07
C LYS A 129 38.60 -1.03 14.05
N LEU A 130 37.95 -0.31 13.12
CA LEU A 130 38.68 0.53 12.16
C LEU A 130 39.41 1.68 12.85
N ALA A 131 38.80 2.30 13.87
CA ALA A 131 39.39 3.37 14.65
C ALA A 131 40.59 2.90 15.47
N GLU A 132 40.48 1.74 16.13
CA GLU A 132 41.57 1.08 16.87
C GLU A 132 42.73 0.70 15.93
N GLU A 133 42.43 0.04 14.81
CA GLU A 133 43.45 -0.46 13.88
C GLU A 133 44.15 0.68 13.11
N ALA A 134 43.39 1.70 12.70
CA ALA A 134 43.93 2.87 11.99
C ALA A 134 44.45 3.97 12.94
N ARG A 135 44.32 3.79 14.26
CA ARG A 135 44.69 4.77 15.31
C ARG A 135 44.11 6.17 15.05
N VAL A 136 42.89 6.23 14.54
CA VAL A 136 42.15 7.47 14.31
C VAL A 136 40.95 7.54 15.26
N PRO A 137 40.46 8.74 15.60
CA PRO A 137 39.24 8.87 16.39
C PRO A 137 38.07 8.14 15.71
N GLU A 138 37.21 7.49 16.51
CA GLU A 138 36.02 6.76 16.02
C GLU A 138 35.15 7.62 15.10
N ASP A 139 35.09 8.92 15.36
CA ASP A 139 34.31 9.89 14.59
C ASP A 139 34.83 10.03 13.15
N VAL A 140 36.15 9.99 12.98
CA VAL A 140 36.84 10.06 11.68
C VAL A 140 36.65 8.76 10.91
N ALA A 141 36.83 7.61 11.57
CA ALA A 141 36.57 6.29 11.00
C ALA A 141 35.10 6.13 10.57
N LYS A 142 34.18 6.67 11.37
CA LYS A 142 32.74 6.69 11.09
C LYS A 142 32.41 7.55 9.88
N LEU A 143 32.92 8.78 9.81
CA LEU A 143 32.68 9.69 8.69
C LEU A 143 33.20 9.13 7.37
N TRP A 144 34.32 8.40 7.42
CA TRP A 144 34.90 7.72 6.28
C TRP A 144 34.06 6.50 5.84
N LEU A 145 33.68 5.61 6.77
CA LEU A 145 32.79 4.46 6.48
C LEU A 145 31.43 4.89 5.95
N MET A 146 30.89 5.99 6.46
CA MET A 146 29.65 6.61 5.98
C MET A 146 29.73 7.10 4.53
N ARG A 147 30.91 7.20 3.92
CA ARG A 147 31.10 7.55 2.50
C ARG A 147 31.31 6.33 1.60
N GLN A 148 31.52 5.14 2.17
CA GLN A 148 31.76 3.91 1.41
C GLN A 148 30.44 3.22 1.05
N ALA A 149 30.17 3.05 -0.24
CA ALA A 149 28.92 2.47 -0.75
C ALA A 149 28.63 1.08 -0.17
N ILE A 150 29.66 0.23 -0.04
CA ILE A 150 29.54 -1.12 0.54
C ILE A 150 29.08 -1.08 2.01
N TRP A 151 29.61 -0.17 2.83
CA TRP A 151 29.21 -0.06 4.23
C TRP A 151 27.78 0.48 4.36
N GLN A 152 27.40 1.42 3.51
CA GLN A 152 26.05 1.98 3.45
C GLN A 152 24.98 0.92 3.10
N ILE A 153 25.28 -0.02 2.20
CA ILE A 153 24.35 -1.06 1.71
C ILE A 153 24.03 -2.14 2.77
N TYR A 154 24.90 -2.30 3.77
CA TYR A 154 24.77 -3.32 4.82
C TYR A 154 24.48 -2.75 6.22
N LEU A 155 24.07 -1.48 6.32
CA LEU A 155 23.62 -0.88 7.57
C LEU A 155 22.33 -1.56 8.07
N PRO A 156 22.28 -2.02 9.33
CA PRO A 156 21.07 -2.62 9.88
C PRO A 156 19.96 -1.56 10.01
N ALA A 157 18.73 -1.92 9.64
CA ALA A 157 17.57 -1.05 9.83
C ALA A 157 17.38 -0.71 11.33
N PRO A 158 17.09 0.55 11.69
CA PRO A 158 16.86 0.92 13.08
C PRO A 158 15.52 0.33 13.56
N LYS A 159 15.56 -0.82 14.23
CA LYS A 159 14.42 -1.40 14.95
C LYS A 159 14.80 -1.67 16.40
N HIS A 160 14.03 -1.12 17.34
CA HIS A 160 14.01 -1.58 18.73
C HIS A 160 12.77 -2.44 18.96
N ILE A 161 12.96 -3.67 19.42
CA ILE A 161 11.91 -4.59 19.85
C ILE A 161 12.28 -4.95 21.28
N PRO A 162 11.47 -4.60 22.30
CA PRO A 162 11.69 -5.09 23.66
C PRO A 162 11.58 -6.62 23.65
N ARG A 163 12.60 -7.30 24.18
CA ARG A 163 12.72 -8.76 24.13
C ARG A 163 12.48 -9.33 25.53
N PRO A 164 11.64 -10.36 25.69
CA PRO A 164 11.57 -11.09 26.95
C PRO A 164 12.89 -11.80 27.25
N MET A 165 13.19 -11.92 28.54
CA MET A 165 14.40 -12.51 29.08
C MET A 165 14.33 -14.04 28.97
N PHE A 166 15.45 -14.67 28.62
CA PHE A 166 15.65 -16.10 28.81
C PHE A 166 16.58 -16.24 30.01
N ASP A 167 16.01 -16.44 31.20
CA ASP A 167 16.75 -16.56 32.48
C ASP A 167 17.31 -17.98 32.62
N VAL A 168 18.35 -18.28 31.82
CA VAL A 168 19.12 -19.52 31.94
C VAL A 168 20.59 -19.15 32.07
N ASP A 169 21.07 -19.20 33.30
CA ASP A 169 22.41 -18.72 33.64
C ASP A 169 23.46 -19.84 33.65
N PHE A 170 23.03 -21.10 33.55
CA PHE A 170 23.88 -22.28 33.64
C PHE A 170 24.11 -22.92 32.25
N PRO A 171 25.35 -22.95 31.73
CA PRO A 171 25.69 -23.64 30.49
C PRO A 171 25.27 -25.11 30.45
N ASN A 172 24.86 -25.59 29.27
CA ASN A 172 24.31 -26.92 29.03
C ASN A 172 23.02 -27.24 29.83
N THR A 173 22.31 -26.24 30.33
CA THR A 173 20.98 -26.49 30.95
C THR A 173 19.90 -26.62 29.89
N LEU A 174 19.91 -25.71 28.92
CA LEU A 174 18.91 -25.67 27.85
C LEU A 174 19.59 -25.40 26.51
N HIS A 175 19.41 -26.32 25.57
CA HIS A 175 19.84 -26.16 24.18
C HIS A 175 18.64 -25.93 23.29
N GLN A 176 18.80 -25.10 22.27
CA GLN A 176 17.86 -24.98 21.15
C GLN A 176 18.48 -25.59 19.91
N ALA A 177 17.71 -26.37 19.16
CA ALA A 177 18.16 -26.95 17.91
C ALA A 177 17.10 -26.84 16.80
N ASP A 178 17.58 -26.75 15.57
CA ASP A 178 16.77 -26.59 14.36
C ASP A 178 17.49 -27.19 13.13
N LEU A 179 16.74 -27.43 12.05
CA LEU A 179 17.25 -27.94 10.78
C LEU A 179 17.31 -26.82 9.73
N LEU A 180 18.51 -26.34 9.40
CA LEU A 180 18.71 -25.30 8.39
C LEU A 180 18.80 -25.92 6.98
N PHE A 181 17.92 -25.51 6.08
CA PHE A 181 17.94 -25.90 4.67
C PHE A 181 18.97 -25.08 3.89
N LEU A 182 19.87 -25.76 3.17
CA LEU A 182 20.96 -25.14 2.41
C LEU A 182 21.01 -25.68 0.96
N PRO A 183 21.69 -24.99 0.02
CA PRO A 183 21.86 -25.46 -1.34
C PRO A 183 22.49 -26.86 -1.41
N HIS A 184 22.19 -27.63 -2.43
CA HIS A 184 22.72 -28.99 -2.58
C HIS A 184 24.22 -28.99 -2.83
N ASP A 185 25.01 -29.35 -1.81
CA ASP A 185 26.47 -29.43 -1.87
C ASP A 185 26.90 -30.89 -2.07
N LYS A 186 27.49 -31.18 -3.24
CA LYS A 186 27.94 -32.52 -3.58
C LYS A 186 29.41 -32.68 -3.21
N LEU A 187 29.66 -33.36 -2.09
CA LEU A 187 31.00 -33.72 -1.64
C LEU A 187 31.22 -35.21 -1.90
N PHE A 188 32.10 -35.53 -2.87
CA PHE A 188 32.35 -36.90 -3.33
C PHE A 188 31.05 -37.59 -3.81
N ARG A 189 30.69 -38.75 -3.21
CA ARG A 189 29.48 -39.53 -3.53
C ARG A 189 28.24 -39.12 -2.72
N LYS A 190 28.34 -38.11 -1.84
CA LYS A 190 27.24 -37.68 -0.95
C LYS A 190 26.77 -36.27 -1.30
N VAL A 191 25.46 -36.03 -1.18
CA VAL A 191 24.83 -34.72 -1.38
C VAL A 191 24.26 -34.24 -0.05
N TYR A 192 24.82 -33.15 0.46
CA TYR A 192 24.36 -32.52 1.69
C TYR A 192 23.32 -31.46 1.37
N LYS A 193 22.26 -31.43 2.18
CA LYS A 193 21.07 -30.58 1.94
C LYS A 193 20.67 -29.78 3.17
N TYR A 194 21.08 -30.24 4.35
CA TYR A 194 20.64 -29.68 5.62
C TYR A 194 21.82 -29.50 6.57
N ALA A 195 21.73 -28.56 7.49
CA ALA A 195 22.63 -28.45 8.62
C ALA A 195 21.82 -28.48 9.92
N LEU A 196 22.09 -29.46 10.79
CA LEU A 196 21.57 -29.45 12.16
C LEU A 196 22.32 -28.38 12.94
N THR A 197 21.61 -27.38 13.45
CA THR A 197 22.19 -26.31 14.26
C THR A 197 21.79 -26.47 15.72
N VAL A 198 22.74 -26.26 16.63
CA VAL A 198 22.53 -26.38 18.08
C VAL A 198 23.13 -25.16 18.76
N VAL A 199 22.38 -24.54 19.68
CA VAL A 199 22.83 -23.37 20.45
C VAL A 199 22.57 -23.59 21.94
N ASP A 200 23.61 -23.44 22.76
CA ASP A 200 23.45 -23.36 24.22
C ASP A 200 22.91 -21.98 24.62
N VAL A 201 21.84 -21.96 25.41
CA VAL A 201 21.12 -20.71 25.72
C VAL A 201 21.89 -19.80 26.67
N ALA A 202 22.61 -20.35 27.64
CA ALA A 202 23.38 -19.54 28.60
C ALA A 202 24.64 -18.95 27.96
N SER A 203 25.52 -19.80 27.43
CA SER A 203 26.82 -19.40 26.88
C SER A 203 26.76 -18.83 25.46
N ARG A 204 25.66 -19.06 24.74
CA ARG A 204 25.51 -18.77 23.29
C ARG A 204 26.50 -19.54 22.42
N PHE A 205 27.04 -20.66 22.91
CA PHE A 205 27.90 -21.55 22.14
C PHE A 205 27.11 -22.23 21.03
N LYS A 206 27.71 -22.30 19.84
CA LYS A 206 27.04 -22.75 18.61
C LYS A 206 27.74 -23.99 18.06
N ALA A 207 26.96 -24.96 17.62
CA ALA A 207 27.43 -26.09 16.83
C ALA A 207 26.56 -26.25 15.57
N ALA A 208 27.16 -26.75 14.49
CA ALA A 208 26.42 -27.12 13.29
C ALA A 208 27.04 -28.37 12.64
N VAL A 209 26.19 -29.31 12.21
CA VAL A 209 26.59 -30.57 11.58
C VAL A 209 25.86 -30.72 10.23
N PRO A 210 26.57 -30.97 9.12
CA PRO A 210 25.94 -31.14 7.81
C PRO A 210 25.28 -32.53 7.69
N LEU A 211 24.12 -32.59 7.03
CA LEU A 211 23.29 -33.78 6.84
C LEU A 211 22.88 -33.96 5.38
N THR A 212 22.73 -35.22 5.00
CA THR A 212 22.28 -35.66 3.67
C THR A 212 20.79 -35.94 3.62
N SER A 213 20.21 -36.39 4.74
CA SER A 213 18.77 -36.56 4.93
C SER A 213 18.27 -35.91 6.23
N LYS A 214 16.95 -35.69 6.29
CA LYS A 214 16.21 -35.23 7.49
C LYS A 214 15.61 -36.38 8.29
N GLU A 215 15.98 -37.62 7.99
CA GLU A 215 15.50 -38.78 8.73
C GLU A 215 15.95 -38.73 10.18
N SER A 216 15.05 -39.10 11.10
CA SER A 216 15.32 -39.03 12.55
C SER A 216 16.54 -39.83 13.00
N SER A 217 16.92 -40.88 12.26
CA SER A 217 18.11 -41.70 12.51
C SER A 217 19.42 -40.98 12.17
N GLU A 218 19.42 -40.14 11.13
CA GLU A 218 20.59 -39.33 10.74
C GLU A 218 20.73 -38.13 11.67
N VAL A 219 19.61 -37.50 12.03
CA VAL A 219 19.57 -36.40 13.01
C VAL A 219 20.06 -36.86 14.39
N SER A 220 19.65 -38.05 14.83
CA SER A 220 20.15 -38.66 16.07
C SER A 220 21.68 -38.83 16.06
N LYS A 221 22.26 -39.38 14.98
CA LYS A 221 23.72 -39.50 14.81
C LYS A 221 24.44 -38.15 14.80
N ALA A 222 23.78 -37.10 14.28
CA ALA A 222 24.32 -35.75 14.26
C ALA A 222 24.34 -35.11 15.66
N PHE A 223 23.33 -35.37 16.50
CA PHE A 223 23.37 -34.99 17.91
C PHE A 223 24.49 -35.71 18.66
N GLN A 224 24.64 -37.03 18.48
CA GLN A 224 25.78 -37.78 19.04
C GLN A 224 27.10 -37.12 18.64
N THR A 225 27.26 -36.74 17.37
CA THR A 225 28.47 -36.07 16.88
C THR A 225 28.69 -34.70 17.56
N SER A 226 27.63 -33.91 17.71
CA SER A 226 27.66 -32.58 18.31
C SER A 226 28.05 -32.61 19.79
N TYR A 227 27.64 -33.65 20.52
CA TYR A 227 27.93 -33.82 21.95
C TYR A 227 29.18 -34.66 22.24
N LYS A 228 29.67 -35.43 21.26
CA LYS A 228 30.86 -36.28 21.41
C LYS A 228 32.18 -35.50 21.44
N ARG A 229 32.27 -34.37 20.72
CA ARG A 229 33.51 -33.59 20.58
C ARG A 229 33.24 -32.09 20.74
N GLY A 230 33.80 -31.50 21.80
CA GLY A 230 33.69 -30.07 22.07
C GLY A 230 33.26 -29.78 23.52
N PRO A 231 32.96 -28.50 23.83
CA PRO A 231 32.53 -28.09 25.17
C PRO A 231 31.04 -28.30 25.44
N LEU A 232 30.24 -28.64 24.42
CA LEU A 232 28.84 -29.02 24.60
C LEU A 232 28.73 -30.37 25.32
N ARG A 233 27.77 -30.48 26.23
CA ARG A 233 27.36 -31.70 26.93
C ARG A 233 25.88 -31.93 26.71
N TRP A 234 25.40 -33.14 26.97
CA TRP A 234 23.97 -33.43 26.91
C TRP A 234 23.21 -32.49 27.86
N PRO A 235 22.20 -31.75 27.39
CA PRO A 235 21.52 -30.75 28.20
C PRO A 235 20.41 -31.37 29.05
N LYS A 236 19.95 -30.67 30.10
CA LYS A 236 18.73 -31.10 30.82
C LYS A 236 17.48 -30.98 29.94
N ILE A 237 17.40 -29.93 29.13
CA ILE A 237 16.29 -29.66 28.23
C ILE A 237 16.81 -29.39 26.82
N LEU A 238 16.30 -30.14 25.84
CA LEU A 238 16.46 -29.84 24.42
C LEU A 238 15.15 -29.27 23.87
N GLN A 239 15.20 -28.05 23.36
CA GLN A 239 14.05 -27.38 22.74
C GLN A 239 14.17 -27.40 21.22
N VAL A 240 13.17 -27.97 20.55
CA VAL A 240 13.11 -28.17 19.09
C VAL A 240 11.72 -27.86 18.55
N ASP A 241 11.59 -27.84 17.23
CA ASP A 241 10.29 -27.63 16.57
C ASP A 241 9.47 -28.94 16.61
N PRO A 242 8.17 -28.91 16.27
CA PRO A 242 7.35 -30.12 16.23
C PRO A 242 7.61 -30.97 14.96
N GLY A 243 8.75 -30.80 14.29
CA GLY A 243 9.13 -31.55 13.09
C GLY A 243 9.29 -33.05 13.33
N ARG A 244 9.02 -33.85 12.28
CA ARG A 244 9.13 -35.32 12.33
C ARG A 244 10.58 -35.79 12.47
N GLU A 245 11.54 -34.98 12.04
CA GLU A 245 12.98 -35.18 12.18
C GLU A 245 13.44 -35.31 13.65
N PHE A 246 12.75 -34.67 14.59
CA PHE A 246 13.04 -34.72 16.03
C PHE A 246 12.15 -35.73 16.79
N MET A 247 11.47 -36.62 16.06
CA MET A 247 10.67 -37.72 16.61
C MET A 247 11.43 -39.05 16.51
N GLY A 248 10.80 -40.16 16.90
CA GLY A 248 11.33 -41.52 16.72
C GLY A 248 12.70 -41.73 17.36
N GLU A 249 13.70 -42.07 16.53
CA GLU A 249 15.08 -42.35 16.97
C GLU A 249 15.74 -41.19 17.70
N THR A 250 15.43 -39.94 17.34
CA THR A 250 15.96 -38.77 18.06
C THR A 250 15.37 -38.69 19.47
N THR A 251 14.08 -39.03 19.65
CA THR A 251 13.46 -39.04 21.00
C THR A 251 14.05 -40.14 21.88
N ARG A 252 14.26 -41.33 21.30
CA ARG A 252 14.92 -42.44 21.99
C ARG A 252 16.33 -42.07 22.43
N GLU A 253 17.08 -41.38 21.59
CA GLU A 253 18.45 -40.96 21.90
C GLU A 253 18.49 -39.92 23.02
N MET A 254 17.59 -38.93 23.01
CA MET A 254 17.48 -37.95 24.10
C MET A 254 17.13 -38.63 25.43
N ALA A 255 16.22 -39.61 25.41
CA ALA A 255 15.84 -40.37 26.60
C ALA A 255 17.00 -41.20 27.19
N LYS A 256 17.84 -41.82 26.35
CA LYS A 256 19.04 -42.56 26.81
C LYS A 256 20.03 -41.70 27.58
N HIS A 257 20.06 -40.40 27.30
CA HIS A 257 20.97 -39.44 27.92
C HIS A 257 20.29 -38.55 28.96
N ASP A 258 19.10 -38.94 29.43
CA ASP A 258 18.30 -38.20 30.43
C ASP A 258 17.98 -36.74 30.02
N VAL A 259 17.77 -36.53 28.73
CA VAL A 259 17.46 -35.21 28.15
C VAL A 259 15.95 -35.08 27.93
N ARG A 260 15.32 -34.08 28.55
CA ARG A 260 13.91 -33.78 28.31
C ARG A 260 13.73 -33.00 27.02
N ILE A 261 12.97 -33.54 26.06
CA ILE A 261 12.67 -32.83 24.82
C ILE A 261 11.42 -31.95 24.98
N ARG A 262 11.55 -30.65 24.71
CA ARG A 262 10.44 -29.67 24.68
C ARG A 262 10.18 -29.29 23.23
N ARG A 263 9.00 -29.63 22.71
CA ARG A 263 8.55 -29.25 21.37
C ARG A 263 7.68 -27.99 21.47
N GLY A 264 7.88 -27.04 20.57
CA GLY A 264 7.12 -25.79 20.57
C GLY A 264 5.61 -25.99 20.36
N ASN A 265 4.78 -25.19 21.04
CA ASN A 265 3.34 -25.11 20.75
C ASN A 265 3.09 -24.30 19.48
N VAL A 266 2.16 -24.74 18.63
CA VAL A 266 1.82 -24.13 17.32
C VAL A 266 1.44 -22.63 17.44
N ASN A 267 1.05 -22.16 18.63
CA ASN A 267 0.62 -20.78 18.90
C ASN A 267 1.67 -19.90 19.63
N VAL A 268 2.90 -20.37 19.87
CA VAL A 268 3.94 -19.58 20.57
C VAL A 268 5.20 -19.47 19.71
N HIS A 269 5.14 -18.65 18.66
CA HIS A 269 6.22 -18.40 17.68
C HIS A 269 7.52 -17.79 18.26
N ARG A 270 7.70 -17.72 19.59
CA ARG A 270 8.83 -16.99 20.23
C ARG A 270 9.77 -17.89 21.03
N ASP A 271 9.43 -19.16 21.17
CA ASP A 271 10.17 -20.15 21.96
C ASP A 271 11.53 -20.54 21.34
N GLN A 272 11.75 -20.30 20.03
CA GLN A 272 12.96 -20.71 19.29
C GLN A 272 13.84 -19.55 18.80
N GLY A 273 13.60 -18.33 19.28
CA GLY A 273 14.21 -17.13 18.73
C GLY A 273 15.75 -17.06 18.83
N ILE A 274 16.41 -17.93 19.61
CA ILE A 274 17.88 -17.96 19.71
C ILE A 274 18.47 -18.79 18.58
N VAL A 275 17.94 -20.00 18.33
CA VAL A 275 18.42 -20.85 17.23
C VAL A 275 18.05 -20.28 15.86
N GLU A 276 16.86 -19.69 15.70
CA GLU A 276 16.46 -18.98 14.47
C GLU A 276 17.42 -17.82 14.14
N ARG A 277 17.82 -17.07 15.17
CA ARG A 277 18.77 -15.97 15.01
C ARG A 277 20.16 -16.48 14.63
N PHE A 278 20.58 -17.62 15.18
CA PHE A 278 21.82 -18.27 14.79
C PHE A 278 21.76 -18.74 13.34
N ASN A 279 20.67 -19.40 12.93
CA ASN A 279 20.46 -19.88 11.56
C ASN A 279 20.57 -18.75 10.54
N ARG A 280 19.98 -17.60 10.84
CA ARG A 280 20.12 -16.41 10.00
C ARG A 280 21.57 -15.95 9.86
N THR A 281 22.31 -15.84 10.98
CA THR A 281 23.72 -15.43 10.97
C THR A 281 24.64 -16.46 10.29
N LEU A 282 24.35 -17.75 10.45
CA LEU A 282 25.10 -18.83 9.82
C LEU A 282 24.90 -18.81 8.29
N GLY A 283 23.66 -18.70 7.83
CA GLY A 283 23.33 -18.55 6.41
C GLY A 283 23.99 -17.30 5.81
N GLU A 284 23.93 -16.16 6.50
CA GLU A 284 24.59 -14.91 6.08
C GLU A 284 26.08 -15.11 5.78
N ARG A 285 26.81 -15.82 6.65
CA ARG A 285 28.25 -16.05 6.48
C ARG A 285 28.59 -17.05 5.38
N LEU A 286 27.79 -18.11 5.23
CA LEU A 286 28.01 -19.12 4.20
C LEU A 286 27.72 -18.55 2.81
N PHE A 287 26.58 -17.88 2.63
CA PHE A 287 26.18 -17.30 1.35
C PHE A 287 27.11 -16.17 0.90
N SER A 288 27.64 -15.34 1.83
CA SER A 288 28.51 -14.21 1.46
C SER A 288 29.77 -14.66 0.69
N PHE A 289 30.26 -15.86 1.02
CA PHE A 289 31.38 -16.45 0.31
C PHE A 289 30.98 -17.00 -1.06
N GLN A 290 29.84 -17.70 -1.14
CA GLN A 290 29.33 -18.26 -2.40
C GLN A 290 29.12 -17.15 -3.44
N TYR A 291 28.55 -16.02 -3.03
CA TYR A 291 28.41 -14.83 -3.87
C TYR A 291 29.75 -14.27 -4.35
N GLY A 292 30.77 -14.23 -3.47
CA GLY A 292 32.11 -13.80 -3.86
C GLY A 292 32.76 -14.72 -4.91
N GLN A 293 32.43 -16.02 -4.91
CA GLN A 293 32.92 -16.97 -5.92
C GLN A 293 32.13 -16.88 -7.23
N GLU A 294 30.81 -16.73 -7.15
CA GLU A 294 29.91 -16.55 -8.30
C GLU A 294 30.23 -15.30 -9.12
N MET A 295 30.70 -14.23 -8.47
CA MET A 295 31.19 -13.02 -9.14
C MET A 295 32.48 -13.25 -9.97
N ASN A 296 33.19 -14.35 -9.74
CA ASN A 296 34.43 -14.71 -10.42
C ASN A 296 34.27 -15.81 -11.47
N PHE A 297 33.10 -16.44 -11.58
CA PHE A 297 32.84 -17.46 -12.60
C PHE A 297 32.50 -16.80 -13.95
N LYS A 298 33.03 -17.34 -15.05
CA LYS A 298 32.78 -16.81 -16.42
C LYS A 298 31.44 -17.31 -16.97
N ASP A 299 31.00 -18.42 -16.44
CA ASP A 299 29.76 -19.13 -16.64
C ASP A 299 28.82 -18.84 -15.47
N ARG A 300 27.51 -18.65 -15.74
CA ARG A 300 26.48 -18.30 -14.75
C ARG A 300 26.14 -19.45 -13.77
N THR A 301 27.13 -20.25 -13.39
CA THR A 301 27.01 -21.41 -12.50
C THR A 301 26.97 -20.95 -11.04
N ARG A 302 26.15 -21.60 -10.21
CA ARG A 302 25.98 -21.25 -8.79
C ARG A 302 27.00 -21.98 -7.93
N SER A 303 27.53 -21.31 -6.91
CA SER A 303 28.40 -21.93 -5.92
C SER A 303 27.58 -22.58 -4.82
N THR A 304 27.66 -23.91 -4.69
CA THR A 304 26.96 -24.65 -3.62
C THR A 304 27.88 -25.09 -2.49
N GLU A 305 29.14 -24.65 -2.47
CA GLU A 305 30.18 -25.13 -1.55
C GLU A 305 30.07 -24.52 -0.13
N TRP A 306 29.28 -25.14 0.74
CA TRP A 306 29.12 -24.70 2.13
C TRP A 306 29.60 -25.74 3.15
N VAL A 307 29.60 -27.03 2.83
CA VAL A 307 29.92 -28.12 3.77
C VAL A 307 31.36 -28.03 4.27
N LYS A 308 32.31 -27.75 3.37
CA LYS A 308 33.74 -27.61 3.72
C LYS A 308 34.01 -26.41 4.63
N ARG A 309 33.16 -25.37 4.56
CA ARG A 309 33.36 -24.09 5.25
C ARG A 309 32.59 -23.98 6.56
N LEU A 310 31.57 -24.82 6.75
CA LEU A 310 30.76 -24.82 7.94
C LEU A 310 31.58 -24.84 9.25
N PRO A 311 32.62 -25.68 9.41
CA PRO A 311 33.41 -25.71 10.65
C PRO A 311 34.15 -24.40 10.94
N GLU A 312 34.72 -23.77 9.91
CA GLU A 312 35.47 -22.51 10.05
C GLU A 312 34.55 -21.36 10.47
N VAL A 313 33.36 -21.28 9.84
CA VAL A 313 32.37 -20.24 10.12
C VAL A 313 31.84 -20.36 11.56
N VAL A 314 31.53 -21.58 12.01
CA VAL A 314 31.07 -21.83 13.39
C VAL A 314 32.17 -21.53 14.40
N SER A 315 33.43 -21.91 14.11
CA SER A 315 34.58 -21.59 14.96
C SER A 315 34.76 -20.08 15.12
N ALA A 316 34.65 -19.31 14.03
CA ALA A 316 34.71 -17.85 14.09
C ALA A 316 33.58 -17.27 14.97
N LEU A 317 32.34 -17.75 14.81
CA LEU A 317 31.18 -17.30 15.60
C LEU A 317 31.28 -17.60 17.10
N ASN A 318 32.08 -18.59 17.50
CA ASN A 318 32.31 -18.93 18.91
C ASN A 318 33.51 -18.18 19.52
N ARG A 319 34.38 -17.58 18.69
CA ARG A 319 35.53 -16.76 19.11
C ARG A 319 35.24 -15.26 19.11
N GLU A 320 34.07 -14.86 18.64
CA GLU A 320 33.58 -13.49 18.67
C GLU A 320 32.82 -13.20 19.96
N GLU A 321 33.03 -12.03 20.55
CA GLU A 321 32.33 -11.62 21.76
C GLU A 321 30.85 -11.37 21.49
N THR A 322 30.00 -12.01 22.29
CA THR A 322 28.56 -11.82 22.20
C THR A 322 28.12 -10.66 23.09
N ARG A 323 27.46 -9.66 22.49
CA ARG A 323 27.01 -8.42 23.16
C ARG A 323 26.23 -8.62 24.48
N LEU A 324 25.45 -9.70 24.60
CA LEU A 324 24.60 -9.94 25.77
C LEU A 324 25.39 -10.51 26.97
N THR A 325 26.37 -11.37 26.72
CA THR A 325 27.22 -11.97 27.76
C THR A 325 28.51 -11.20 27.97
N GLY A 326 28.89 -10.32 27.02
CA GLY A 326 30.17 -9.62 27.02
C GLY A 326 31.40 -10.53 26.88
N LYS A 327 31.19 -11.83 26.58
CA LYS A 327 32.23 -12.85 26.52
C LYS A 327 32.19 -13.60 25.19
N LYS A 328 33.30 -14.25 24.84
CA LYS A 328 33.34 -15.19 23.72
C LYS A 328 32.61 -16.48 24.11
N PRO A 329 31.68 -17.02 23.29
CA PRO A 329 30.96 -18.24 23.61
C PRO A 329 31.86 -19.43 23.98
N ILE A 330 33.03 -19.55 23.34
CA ILE A 330 34.02 -20.60 23.65
C ILE A 330 34.61 -20.53 25.07
N ASN A 331 34.56 -19.35 25.69
CA ASN A 331 34.97 -19.14 27.07
C ASN A 331 33.78 -19.26 28.02
N ALA A 332 32.64 -18.67 27.66
CA ALA A 332 31.42 -18.68 28.48
C ALA A 332 30.87 -20.10 28.74
N ILE A 333 31.00 -21.01 27.76
CA ILE A 333 30.56 -22.42 27.91
C ILE A 333 31.33 -23.19 29.00
N LYS A 334 32.50 -22.69 29.43
CA LYS A 334 33.34 -23.30 30.48
C LYS A 334 33.06 -22.75 31.87
N GLU A 335 32.23 -21.72 31.99
CA GLU A 335 31.92 -21.08 33.26
C GLU A 335 30.82 -21.83 34.00
N LYS A 336 30.81 -21.74 35.33
CA LYS A 336 29.76 -22.35 36.15
C LYS A 336 28.43 -21.59 36.02
N VAL A 337 28.50 -20.27 35.90
CA VAL A 337 27.38 -19.35 35.74
C VAL A 337 27.81 -18.28 34.74
N VAL A 338 26.91 -17.92 33.83
CA VAL A 338 27.13 -16.88 32.81
C VAL A 338 26.12 -15.76 33.05
N ASP A 339 26.58 -14.67 33.67
CA ASP A 339 25.74 -13.50 33.90
C ASP A 339 25.41 -12.82 32.57
N ALA A 340 24.12 -12.81 32.20
CA ALA A 340 23.64 -12.02 31.08
C ALA A 340 23.36 -10.59 31.56
N LYS A 341 23.92 -9.58 30.89
CA LYS A 341 23.55 -8.18 31.18
C LYS A 341 22.05 -8.01 30.94
N SER A 342 21.32 -7.48 31.93
CA SER A 342 19.97 -6.95 31.74
C SER A 342 19.98 -6.06 30.51
N SER A 343 19.01 -6.18 29.59
CA SER A 343 18.89 -5.19 28.53
C SER A 343 18.56 -3.85 29.20
N THR A 344 19.57 -3.01 29.41
CA THR A 344 19.43 -1.72 30.06
C THR A 344 18.37 -0.90 29.35
N SER A 345 17.46 -0.29 30.10
CA SER A 345 16.58 0.77 29.60
C SER A 345 17.45 1.93 29.13
N TYR A 346 17.36 2.31 27.86
CA TYR A 346 18.01 3.52 27.37
C TYR A 346 16.97 4.61 27.11
N SER A 347 17.12 5.73 27.82
CA SER A 347 16.41 6.98 27.57
C SER A 347 16.99 7.66 26.33
N ARG A 348 16.56 7.24 25.14
CA ARG A 348 16.65 8.07 23.93
C ARG A 348 15.27 8.67 23.66
N PRO A 349 15.16 9.97 23.34
CA PRO A 349 13.94 10.49 22.73
C PRO A 349 13.76 9.81 21.37
N VAL A 350 12.69 9.04 21.21
CA VAL A 350 12.24 8.53 19.91
C VAL A 350 11.03 9.38 19.52
N GLY A 351 11.15 10.13 18.43
CA GLY A 351 10.19 11.16 18.03
C GLY A 351 10.83 12.53 17.78
N LEU A 352 10.03 13.59 17.85
CA LEU A 352 10.22 14.99 17.40
C LEU A 352 11.54 15.74 17.71
N LYS A 353 12.50 15.14 18.42
CA LYS A 353 13.82 15.73 18.69
C LYS A 353 14.98 15.06 17.93
N GLU A 354 14.71 14.18 16.96
CA GLU A 354 15.75 13.75 16.02
C GLU A 354 16.15 14.91 15.11
N LYS A 355 17.45 15.27 15.11
CA LYS A 355 18.02 16.18 14.10
C LYS A 355 17.82 15.55 12.73
N ARG A 356 16.96 16.15 11.91
CA ARG A 356 16.74 15.73 10.51
C ARG A 356 18.00 15.99 9.68
N LEU A 357 18.23 15.11 8.71
CA LEU A 357 19.23 15.30 7.67
C LEU A 357 18.85 16.49 6.78
N VAL A 358 19.85 17.28 6.40
CA VAL A 358 19.71 18.49 5.56
C VAL A 358 19.27 18.11 4.14
N TYR A 359 18.40 18.94 3.56
CA TYR A 359 17.59 18.73 2.35
C TYR A 359 18.34 18.66 1.00
N SER A 360 19.63 18.27 0.98
CA SER A 360 20.46 18.32 -0.25
C SER A 360 21.42 17.15 -0.43
N LYS A 361 21.12 15.97 0.15
CA LYS A 361 22.03 14.81 0.08
C LYS A 361 21.38 13.57 -0.51
N ASN A 362 22.04 13.04 -1.54
CA ASN A 362 21.82 11.75 -2.19
C ASN A 362 21.74 10.60 -1.15
N VAL A 363 20.66 9.81 -1.17
CA VAL A 363 20.43 8.68 -0.25
C VAL A 363 20.03 7.41 -1.02
N ARG A 364 20.45 6.24 -0.51
CA ARG A 364 20.10 4.91 -1.05
C ARG A 364 18.83 4.40 -0.36
N TYR A 365 17.91 3.83 -1.14
CA TYR A 365 16.65 3.25 -0.67
C TYR A 365 16.87 1.90 0.03
N LEU A 366 15.96 1.45 0.90
CA LEU A 366 16.08 0.21 1.67
C LEU A 366 15.28 -0.93 0.99
N TYR A 367 15.93 -2.01 0.56
CA TYR A 367 15.27 -3.14 -0.11
C TYR A 367 14.26 -3.86 0.82
N ALA A 368 13.08 -4.21 0.28
CA ALA A 368 12.16 -5.15 0.88
C ALA A 368 12.66 -6.61 0.72
N THR A 369 12.17 -7.49 1.58
CA THR A 369 12.47 -8.93 1.58
C THR A 369 12.17 -9.54 0.21
N GLY A 370 13.20 -9.93 -0.56
CA GLY A 370 13.04 -10.59 -1.87
C GLY A 370 12.79 -9.66 -3.06
N GLU A 371 12.87 -8.33 -2.87
CA GLU A 371 12.56 -7.31 -3.89
C GLU A 371 13.42 -7.40 -5.16
N LEU A 372 14.61 -7.99 -5.10
CA LEU A 372 15.50 -8.08 -6.25
C LEU A 372 15.24 -9.30 -7.15
N GLU A 373 14.56 -10.35 -6.64
CA GLU A 373 14.46 -11.67 -7.33
C GLU A 373 13.05 -12.31 -7.29
N GLY A 374 12.00 -11.63 -6.82
CA GLY A 374 10.61 -12.07 -6.98
C GLY A 374 10.18 -13.25 -6.09
N GLY A 375 10.59 -13.28 -4.81
CA GLY A 375 10.20 -14.36 -3.89
C GLY A 375 10.86 -14.29 -2.51
N GLN A 376 11.50 -15.37 -2.07
CA GLN A 376 12.12 -15.49 -0.74
C GLN A 376 13.49 -14.81 -0.64
N ARG A 377 13.70 -14.08 0.47
CA ARG A 377 14.96 -13.37 0.79
C ARG A 377 16.08 -14.34 1.19
N ARG A 378 17.26 -14.19 0.59
CA ARG A 378 18.48 -14.87 1.06
C ARG A 378 19.11 -14.03 2.17
N ALA A 379 19.84 -14.70 3.06
CA ALA A 379 20.41 -14.04 4.23
C ALA A 379 21.41 -12.90 3.85
N THR A 380 21.95 -12.92 2.62
CA THR A 380 22.93 -11.95 2.09
C THR A 380 22.38 -10.83 1.23
N ASP A 381 21.07 -10.77 1.00
CA ASP A 381 20.50 -9.73 0.14
C ASP A 381 20.84 -8.34 0.72
N PRO A 382 21.34 -7.40 -0.11
CA PRO A 382 21.66 -6.06 0.33
C PRO A 382 20.45 -5.41 0.99
N ILE A 383 20.67 -4.64 2.06
CA ILE A 383 19.57 -3.97 2.77
C ILE A 383 19.26 -2.64 2.06
N GLY A 384 20.20 -2.06 1.32
CA GLY A 384 20.01 -0.82 0.56
C GLY A 384 20.24 -0.96 -0.95
N SER A 385 19.66 -0.06 -1.74
CA SER A 385 19.66 -0.07 -3.20
C SER A 385 21.05 0.07 -3.81
N LEU A 386 21.33 -0.73 -4.84
CA LEU A 386 22.58 -0.67 -5.59
C LEU A 386 22.73 0.65 -6.37
N LYS A 387 21.60 1.28 -6.76
CA LYS A 387 21.53 2.62 -7.38
C LYS A 387 21.23 3.72 -6.35
N VAL A 388 21.67 4.94 -6.62
CA VAL A 388 21.33 6.17 -5.87
C VAL A 388 20.26 6.92 -6.66
N SER A 389 19.19 7.39 -6.02
CA SER A 389 18.06 8.03 -6.71
C SER A 389 17.80 9.46 -6.22
N ASP A 390 17.36 10.30 -7.15
CA ASP A 390 16.96 11.69 -6.92
C ASP A 390 15.42 11.87 -6.99
N GLU A 391 14.97 13.07 -6.62
CA GLU A 391 13.62 13.47 -6.18
C GLU A 391 12.41 13.03 -7.07
N SER A 392 12.61 12.62 -8.32
CA SER A 392 11.54 12.18 -9.24
C SER A 392 11.06 10.72 -9.05
N TYR A 393 11.76 9.93 -8.24
CA TYR A 393 11.38 8.53 -7.94
C TYR A 393 10.54 8.36 -6.66
N ARG A 394 10.51 9.36 -5.76
CA ARG A 394 9.72 9.30 -4.52
C ARG A 394 8.21 9.33 -4.75
N LEU A 395 7.77 9.96 -5.84
CA LEU A 395 6.36 10.05 -6.21
C LEU A 395 5.83 8.77 -6.88
N ARG A 396 6.70 7.86 -7.32
CA ARG A 396 6.31 6.59 -7.98
C ARG A 396 6.22 5.37 -7.06
N PHE A 397 6.67 5.45 -5.81
CA PHE A 397 6.76 4.30 -4.90
C PHE A 397 5.81 4.34 -3.69
N ALA A 398 5.04 5.42 -3.50
CA ALA A 398 3.95 5.43 -2.53
C ALA A 398 2.83 4.45 -2.91
N ASP A 399 2.72 4.12 -4.20
CA ASP A 399 1.64 3.29 -4.76
C ASP A 399 1.92 1.78 -4.77
N HIS A 400 3.12 1.31 -4.37
CA HIS A 400 3.57 -0.07 -4.65
C HIS A 400 3.76 -1.03 -3.44
N TYR A 401 3.61 -0.59 -2.18
CA TYR A 401 3.79 -1.46 -0.98
C TYR A 401 2.59 -1.48 -0.01
N LEU A 402 1.36 -1.40 -0.55
CA LEU A 402 0.12 -1.69 0.18
C LEU A 402 -0.31 -3.16 0.02
N CYS A 403 0.57 -4.14 0.25
CA CYS A 403 0.20 -5.57 0.30
C CYS A 403 1.24 -6.40 1.07
N ASP A 404 1.16 -6.46 2.41
CA ASP A 404 1.32 -7.72 3.16
C ASP A 404 0.85 -7.57 4.63
N ALA A 405 -0.13 -8.38 5.03
CA ALA A 405 -0.94 -8.21 6.23
C ALA A 405 -0.45 -9.09 7.40
N ARG A 406 -0.11 -8.45 8.53
CA ARG A 406 -0.28 -9.01 9.91
C ARG A 406 -0.08 -8.03 11.08
N HIS A 407 0.09 -6.73 10.83
CA HIS A 407 0.10 -5.69 11.87
C HIS A 407 -0.76 -4.46 11.52
N ILE A 408 -1.75 -4.65 10.64
CA ILE A 408 -2.64 -3.59 10.13
C ILE A 408 -4.10 -4.04 10.31
N SER A 409 -4.52 -4.32 11.55
CA SER A 409 -5.95 -4.34 11.90
C SER A 409 -6.38 -3.02 12.57
N HIS A 410 -5.58 -1.97 12.43
CA HIS A 410 -5.85 -0.64 13.00
C HIS A 410 -5.41 0.51 12.07
N PHE A 411 -5.20 0.23 10.78
CA PHE A 411 -4.48 1.14 9.87
C PHE A 411 -5.09 1.32 8.47
N LEU A 412 -6.32 0.87 8.21
CA LEU A 412 -6.95 1.06 6.88
C LEU A 412 -8.46 1.37 6.92
N TYR A 413 -8.99 1.91 8.02
CA TYR A 413 -10.36 2.42 8.05
C TYR A 413 -10.41 3.74 8.81
N SER A 414 -10.00 4.79 8.12
CA SER A 414 -10.73 6.06 8.12
C SER A 414 -10.14 6.95 7.03
N SER A 415 -11.00 7.44 6.13
CA SER A 415 -10.80 8.65 5.33
C SER A 415 -10.09 8.62 3.98
N GLU A 416 -10.67 7.93 2.99
CA GLU A 416 -10.47 8.30 1.56
C GLU A 416 -11.42 9.42 1.09
N GLU A 417 -12.22 10.00 1.98
CA GLU A 417 -12.95 11.24 1.67
C GLU A 417 -12.09 12.46 2.01
N LEU A 418 -11.98 13.37 1.04
CA LEU A 418 -11.31 14.64 1.23
C LEU A 418 -12.10 15.49 2.24
N LEU A 419 -11.42 15.92 3.29
CA LEU A 419 -11.89 16.98 4.17
C LEU A 419 -11.64 18.32 3.50
N PHE A 420 -12.69 19.11 3.40
CA PHE A 420 -12.66 20.45 2.81
C PHE A 420 -12.74 21.48 3.92
N GLY A 421 -11.74 22.36 3.97
CA GLY A 421 -11.59 23.37 5.01
C GLY A 421 -11.54 24.76 4.42
N PHE A 422 -12.50 25.61 4.79
CA PHE A 422 -12.50 27.03 4.46
C PHE A 422 -12.07 27.85 5.66
N THR A 423 -11.02 28.64 5.50
CA THR A 423 -10.42 29.42 6.59
C THR A 423 -11.01 30.83 6.69
N ASN A 424 -10.92 31.44 7.87
CA ASN A 424 -11.44 32.79 8.13
C ASN A 424 -10.85 33.86 7.20
N ASN A 425 -9.65 33.66 6.65
CA ASN A 425 -8.99 34.59 5.74
C ASN A 425 -9.32 34.34 4.25
N GLY A 426 -10.29 33.48 3.94
CA GLY A 426 -10.75 33.30 2.57
C GLY A 426 -10.02 32.23 1.77
N LYS A 427 -9.16 31.42 2.39
CA LYS A 427 -8.45 30.33 1.71
C LYS A 427 -9.21 29.01 1.83
N PHE A 428 -9.30 28.29 0.71
CA PHE A 428 -9.98 27.00 0.62
C PHE A 428 -8.98 25.86 0.43
N TYR A 429 -9.06 24.87 1.30
CA TYR A 429 -8.14 23.73 1.35
C TYR A 429 -8.89 22.41 1.19
N LYS A 430 -8.22 21.44 0.57
CA LYS A 430 -8.64 20.03 0.60
C LYS A 430 -7.49 19.13 1.01
N ARG A 431 -7.80 18.10 1.78
CA ARG A 431 -6.91 16.96 2.05
C ARG A 431 -7.70 15.88 2.79
N TYR A 432 -7.23 14.63 2.76
CA TYR A 432 -7.72 13.61 3.68
C TYR A 432 -7.63 14.08 5.16
N PRO A 433 -8.64 13.79 5.99
CA PRO A 433 -8.58 13.95 7.44
C PRO A 433 -7.28 13.37 8.01
N PRO A 434 -6.68 13.98 9.04
CA PRO A 434 -5.61 13.33 9.75
C PRO A 434 -6.13 12.04 10.38
N GLU A 435 -5.37 10.96 10.32
CA GLU A 435 -5.73 9.71 11.01
C GLU A 435 -5.23 9.70 12.47
N ARG A 436 -4.23 10.54 12.78
CA ARG A 436 -3.58 10.72 14.08
C ARG A 436 -3.05 12.15 14.22
N ALA A 437 -2.77 12.56 15.46
CA ALA A 437 -2.25 13.89 15.79
C ALA A 437 -1.06 14.31 14.92
N SER A 438 -1.33 15.10 13.87
CA SER A 438 -0.34 15.66 12.96
C SER A 438 0.02 17.07 13.44
N LYS A 439 1.28 17.50 13.33
CA LYS A 439 1.63 18.89 13.73
C LYS A 439 1.42 19.92 12.62
N ASN A 440 1.02 19.52 11.41
CA ASN A 440 0.97 20.43 10.28
C ASN A 440 0.02 19.96 9.15
N TRP A 441 -1.24 19.68 9.47
CA TRP A 441 -2.23 19.33 8.45
C TRP A 441 -2.39 20.45 7.42
N LEU A 442 -2.55 21.70 7.88
CA LEU A 442 -2.77 22.88 7.03
C LEU A 442 -1.59 23.17 6.11
N GLY A 443 -0.35 23.07 6.60
CA GLY A 443 0.84 23.36 5.81
C GLY A 443 1.19 22.29 4.77
N SER A 444 0.46 21.16 4.75
CA SER A 444 0.55 20.16 3.68
C SER A 444 -0.80 19.85 3.02
N ALA A 445 -1.84 20.66 3.28
CA ALA A 445 -3.10 20.61 2.57
C ALA A 445 -2.99 21.37 1.24
N SER A 446 -3.72 20.89 0.22
CA SER A 446 -3.72 21.55 -1.09
C SER A 446 -4.61 22.79 -1.04
N LEU A 447 -4.02 23.96 -1.29
CA LEU A 447 -4.78 25.20 -1.50
C LEU A 447 -5.49 25.12 -2.85
N ILE A 448 -6.82 25.12 -2.83
CA ILE A 448 -7.67 25.03 -4.02
C ILE A 448 -8.44 26.31 -4.32
N GLY A 449 -8.50 27.27 -3.40
CA GLY A 449 -9.08 28.60 -3.64
C GLY A 449 -8.25 29.71 -2.98
N GLY A 450 -7.84 30.70 -3.78
CA GLY A 450 -6.87 31.74 -3.37
C GLY A 450 -7.43 33.12 -3.02
N GLY A 451 -8.69 33.43 -3.36
CA GLY A 451 -9.33 34.73 -3.07
C GLY A 451 -10.78 34.83 -3.59
N GLY A 452 -11.58 35.76 -3.05
CA GLY A 452 -12.99 35.99 -3.43
C GLY A 452 -14.05 35.39 -2.49
N TRP A 453 -13.61 34.71 -1.43
CA TRP A 453 -14.47 33.83 -0.63
C TRP A 453 -14.87 34.37 0.75
N THR A 454 -14.27 35.47 1.19
CA THR A 454 -14.48 36.03 2.56
C THR A 454 -15.93 36.41 2.84
N SER A 455 -16.72 36.69 1.80
CA SER A 455 -18.13 37.07 1.87
C SER A 455 -19.11 35.92 1.66
N LEU A 456 -18.65 34.66 1.65
CA LEU A 456 -19.55 33.50 1.71
C LEU A 456 -20.26 33.43 3.06
N LYS A 457 -21.59 33.45 3.03
CA LYS A 457 -22.44 33.23 4.21
C LYS A 457 -22.63 31.74 4.49
N HIS A 458 -22.95 30.98 3.46
CA HIS A 458 -23.17 29.53 3.52
C HIS A 458 -22.25 28.82 2.53
N PHE A 459 -21.84 27.62 2.90
CA PHE A 459 -20.96 26.77 2.11
C PHE A 459 -21.19 25.32 2.51
N PHE A 460 -21.60 24.46 1.58
CA PHE A 460 -21.94 23.07 1.87
C PHE A 460 -21.97 22.21 0.59
N PHE A 461 -21.91 20.90 0.77
CA PHE A 461 -21.92 19.94 -0.32
C PHE A 461 -23.29 19.30 -0.48
N HIS A 462 -23.72 19.14 -1.73
CA HIS A 462 -24.72 18.14 -2.08
C HIS A 462 -24.08 16.74 -2.04
N PRO A 463 -24.85 15.66 -1.76
CA PRO A 463 -24.30 14.31 -1.64
C PRO A 463 -23.48 13.83 -2.85
N ASP A 464 -23.79 14.29 -4.07
CA ASP A 464 -23.04 13.99 -5.30
C ASP A 464 -21.62 14.63 -5.36
N GLY A 465 -21.28 15.49 -4.38
CA GLY A 465 -20.02 16.23 -4.33
C GLY A 465 -20.06 17.61 -5.02
N THR A 466 -21.21 18.02 -5.54
CA THR A 466 -21.43 19.40 -6.02
C THR A 466 -21.37 20.36 -4.85
N LEU A 467 -20.59 21.43 -5.00
CA LEU A 467 -20.45 22.47 -4.00
C LEU A 467 -21.54 23.53 -4.19
N TYR A 468 -22.13 23.98 -3.09
CA TYR A 468 -23.10 25.05 -3.04
C TYR A 468 -22.63 26.16 -2.10
N GLY A 469 -22.94 27.40 -2.43
CA GLY A 469 -22.55 28.55 -1.63
C GLY A 469 -23.42 29.77 -1.81
N VAL A 470 -23.65 30.51 -0.73
CA VAL A 470 -24.35 31.80 -0.75
C VAL A 470 -23.33 32.93 -0.66
N HIS A 471 -23.25 33.73 -1.72
CA HIS A 471 -22.32 34.85 -1.85
C HIS A 471 -23.08 36.11 -2.23
N LYS A 472 -22.95 37.18 -1.41
CA LYS A 472 -23.63 38.48 -1.64
C LYS A 472 -25.14 38.33 -1.97
N ASP A 473 -25.86 37.60 -1.10
CA ASP A 473 -27.30 37.32 -1.21
C ASP A 473 -27.74 36.41 -2.37
N LYS A 474 -26.80 35.94 -3.20
CA LYS A 474 -27.03 35.05 -4.34
C LYS A 474 -26.59 33.63 -4.04
N PHE A 475 -27.22 32.66 -4.68
CA PHE A 475 -26.95 31.23 -4.48
C PHE A 475 -26.31 30.60 -5.73
N TYR A 476 -25.20 29.90 -5.52
CA TYR A 476 -24.37 29.34 -6.58
C TYR A 476 -24.14 27.85 -6.36
N LYS A 477 -23.95 27.11 -7.47
CA LYS A 477 -23.52 25.71 -7.45
C LYS A 477 -22.43 25.43 -8.48
N GLY A 478 -21.58 24.45 -8.22
CA GLY A 478 -20.54 24.03 -9.15
C GLY A 478 -19.61 22.98 -8.55
N PRO A 479 -18.72 22.36 -9.34
CA PRO A 479 -17.71 21.46 -8.79
C PRO A 479 -16.72 22.24 -7.89
N PRO A 480 -16.06 21.59 -6.91
CA PRO A 480 -14.96 22.22 -6.18
C PRO A 480 -13.84 22.67 -7.13
N PRO A 481 -13.21 23.84 -6.88
CA PRO A 481 -12.11 24.33 -7.72
C PRO A 481 -10.90 23.38 -7.68
N SER A 482 -10.18 23.31 -8.79
CA SER A 482 -9.03 22.42 -8.97
C SER A 482 -7.71 23.07 -8.52
N SER A 483 -7.49 24.37 -8.78
CA SER A 483 -6.29 25.10 -8.34
C SER A 483 -6.47 26.63 -8.34
N GLY A 484 -6.57 27.25 -7.17
CA GLY A 484 -6.44 28.71 -6.99
C GLY A 484 -7.52 29.60 -7.66
N GLN A 485 -8.44 29.02 -8.44
CA GLN A 485 -9.47 29.72 -9.21
C GLN A 485 -10.50 30.43 -8.32
N ASN A 486 -11.08 31.49 -8.87
CA ASN A 486 -12.26 32.14 -8.31
C ASN A 486 -13.51 31.34 -8.69
N TRP A 487 -13.91 30.39 -7.85
CA TRP A 487 -15.06 29.52 -8.13
C TRP A 487 -16.36 30.27 -8.45
N ILE A 488 -16.59 31.44 -7.85
CA ILE A 488 -17.82 32.22 -8.07
C ILE A 488 -17.96 32.65 -9.54
N SER A 489 -16.86 32.85 -10.28
CA SER A 489 -16.94 33.21 -11.71
C SER A 489 -17.29 32.04 -12.62
N GLU A 490 -17.04 30.80 -12.18
CA GLU A 490 -17.32 29.58 -12.95
C GLU A 490 -18.57 28.85 -12.47
N ALA A 491 -19.04 29.16 -11.25
CA ALA A 491 -20.22 28.56 -10.66
C ALA A 491 -21.52 29.01 -11.36
N THR A 492 -22.47 28.09 -11.44
CA THR A 492 -23.82 28.36 -11.95
C THR A 492 -24.63 29.10 -10.90
N LEU A 493 -25.19 30.25 -11.28
CA LEU A 493 -26.14 30.99 -10.45
C LEU A 493 -27.50 30.27 -10.43
N VAL A 494 -27.91 29.81 -9.25
CA VAL A 494 -29.19 29.10 -9.03
C VAL A 494 -30.16 29.87 -8.15
N GLY A 495 -29.78 31.06 -7.68
CA GLY A 495 -30.69 31.97 -7.00
C GLY A 495 -30.22 33.42 -7.07
N THR A 496 -31.07 34.32 -7.55
CA THR A 496 -30.72 35.72 -7.83
C THR A 496 -30.73 36.66 -6.62
N GLY A 497 -31.35 36.26 -5.50
CA GLY A 497 -31.45 37.07 -4.27
C GLY A 497 -32.25 36.38 -3.17
N GLY A 498 -32.23 36.94 -1.95
CA GLY A 498 -33.01 36.49 -0.80
C GLY A 498 -32.38 35.34 0.01
N TRP A 499 -31.15 34.92 -0.30
CA TRP A 499 -30.51 33.77 0.36
C TRP A 499 -29.79 34.13 1.66
N ASN A 500 -29.58 35.41 1.94
CA ASN A 500 -29.05 35.86 3.21
C ASN A 500 -30.05 35.71 4.36
N VAL A 501 -31.32 35.41 4.12
CA VAL A 501 -32.31 35.21 5.19
C VAL A 501 -32.03 33.95 6.03
N PHE A 502 -31.37 32.95 5.44
CA PHE A 502 -31.16 31.66 6.09
C PHE A 502 -30.12 31.73 7.21
N GLN A 503 -30.48 31.24 8.39
CA GLN A 503 -29.56 30.96 9.51
C GLN A 503 -28.82 29.65 9.27
N PHE A 504 -29.53 28.62 8.83
CA PHE A 504 -28.98 27.35 8.40
C PHE A 504 -29.44 27.03 6.99
N LEU A 505 -28.55 26.45 6.19
CA LEU A 505 -28.85 25.96 4.85
C LEU A 505 -27.94 24.76 4.57
N PHE A 506 -28.51 23.57 4.34
CA PHE A 506 -27.77 22.32 4.21
C PHE A 506 -28.60 21.24 3.52
N PHE A 507 -27.93 20.20 2.98
CA PHE A 507 -28.60 19.05 2.38
C PHE A 507 -28.75 17.90 3.38
N ASP A 508 -29.80 17.10 3.23
CA ASP A 508 -29.82 15.74 3.76
C ASP A 508 -29.00 14.79 2.87
N PRO A 509 -28.67 13.57 3.33
CA PRO A 509 -27.93 12.61 2.52
C PRO A 509 -28.64 12.19 1.22
N LYS A 510 -29.93 12.48 1.05
CA LYS A 510 -30.72 12.16 -0.15
C LYS A 510 -30.75 13.33 -1.16
N GLY A 511 -30.14 14.46 -0.83
CA GLY A 511 -30.06 15.63 -1.72
C GLY A 511 -31.22 16.63 -1.56
N MET A 512 -32.06 16.49 -0.53
CA MET A 512 -33.10 17.47 -0.22
C MET A 512 -32.49 18.67 0.49
N LEU A 513 -32.79 19.90 0.04
CA LEU A 513 -32.29 21.12 0.65
C LEU A 513 -33.18 21.50 1.84
N TYR A 514 -32.56 21.80 2.97
CA TYR A 514 -33.22 22.29 4.19
C TYR A 514 -32.70 23.67 4.54
N GLY A 515 -33.59 24.54 5.01
CA GLY A 515 -33.26 25.91 5.36
C GLY A 515 -34.04 26.41 6.56
N VAL A 516 -33.36 27.05 7.52
CA VAL A 516 -33.99 27.77 8.64
C VAL A 516 -33.98 29.26 8.32
N ALA A 517 -35.16 29.87 8.18
CA ALA A 517 -35.33 31.28 7.88
C ALA A 517 -36.40 31.87 8.82
N ASN A 518 -36.10 33.01 9.44
CA ASN A 518 -37.03 33.70 10.37
C ASN A 518 -37.61 32.77 11.46
N GLY A 519 -36.77 31.88 12.02
CA GLY A 519 -37.15 30.92 13.06
C GLY A 519 -38.00 29.73 12.58
N LYS A 520 -38.32 29.65 11.29
CA LYS A 520 -39.09 28.58 10.65
C LYS A 520 -38.18 27.63 9.88
N PHE A 521 -38.60 26.37 9.75
CA PHE A 521 -37.82 25.34 9.06
C PHE A 521 -38.51 24.86 7.78
N TYR A 522 -37.78 24.86 6.68
CA TYR A 522 -38.28 24.59 5.34
C TYR A 522 -37.47 23.50 4.66
N ARG A 523 -38.12 22.73 3.77
CA ARG A 523 -37.44 21.79 2.88
C ARG A 523 -38.02 21.78 1.47
N ARG A 524 -37.17 21.56 0.47
CA ARG A 524 -37.52 21.33 -0.94
C ARG A 524 -36.28 20.90 -1.73
N ALA A 525 -36.47 20.26 -2.88
CA ALA A 525 -35.38 20.00 -3.81
C ALA A 525 -34.60 21.32 -4.11
N PRO A 526 -33.29 21.26 -4.35
CA PRO A 526 -32.51 22.47 -4.61
C PRO A 526 -32.97 23.17 -5.90
N PRO A 527 -32.83 24.51 -5.98
CA PRO A 527 -33.17 25.24 -7.18
C PRO A 527 -32.21 24.88 -8.32
N THR A 528 -32.75 24.80 -9.54
CA THR A 528 -31.98 24.46 -10.74
C THR A 528 -31.60 25.68 -11.59
N HIS A 529 -32.26 26.82 -11.36
CA HIS A 529 -32.07 28.08 -12.11
C HIS A 529 -32.35 29.31 -11.23
N GLY A 530 -31.78 30.46 -11.60
CA GLY A 530 -31.77 31.69 -10.78
C GLY A 530 -33.13 32.29 -10.41
N SER A 531 -34.19 32.05 -11.19
CA SER A 531 -35.54 32.59 -10.95
C SER A 531 -36.42 31.73 -10.05
N ASP A 532 -35.90 30.62 -9.51
CA ASP A 532 -36.67 29.75 -8.60
C ASP A 532 -36.98 30.47 -7.28
N ASN A 533 -38.26 30.70 -7.01
CA ASN A 533 -38.73 31.14 -5.70
C ASN A 533 -38.73 29.97 -4.71
N TRP A 534 -37.54 29.58 -4.28
CA TRP A 534 -37.35 28.40 -3.46
C TRP A 534 -38.11 28.48 -2.14
N LEU A 535 -37.95 29.58 -1.40
CA LEU A 535 -38.56 29.76 -0.09
C LEU A 535 -40.10 29.85 -0.18
N GLY A 536 -40.63 30.53 -1.20
CA GLY A 536 -42.08 30.63 -1.39
C GLY A 536 -42.76 29.32 -1.78
N SER A 537 -42.01 28.37 -2.36
CA SER A 537 -42.53 27.06 -2.78
C SER A 537 -42.09 25.91 -1.87
N ALA A 538 -41.30 26.18 -0.83
CA ALA A 538 -40.78 25.16 0.06
C ALA A 538 -41.86 24.65 1.02
N THR A 539 -41.75 23.37 1.39
CA THR A 539 -42.61 22.80 2.42
C THR A 539 -42.16 23.30 3.79
N LEU A 540 -43.07 23.94 4.53
CA LEU A 540 -42.86 24.31 5.92
C LEU A 540 -42.94 23.05 6.79
N VAL A 541 -41.83 22.69 7.44
CA VAL A 541 -41.71 21.53 8.34
C VAL A 541 -41.44 21.92 9.79
N GLY A 542 -41.49 23.23 10.07
CA GLY A 542 -41.35 23.73 11.43
C GLY A 542 -41.88 25.15 11.53
N SER A 543 -42.96 25.32 12.28
CA SER A 543 -43.71 26.58 12.37
C SER A 543 -43.00 27.70 13.15
N GLY A 544 -42.01 27.36 14.01
CA GLY A 544 -41.25 28.33 14.79
C GLY A 544 -40.24 27.67 15.74
N GLY A 545 -39.37 28.49 16.35
CA GLY A 545 -38.42 28.05 17.39
C GLY A 545 -37.11 27.44 16.88
N TRP A 546 -36.87 27.39 15.57
CA TRP A 546 -35.67 26.77 15.01
C TRP A 546 -34.41 27.64 15.10
N GLN A 547 -34.54 28.91 15.46
CA GLN A 547 -33.41 29.81 15.64
C GLN A 547 -32.58 29.51 16.90
N VAL A 548 -33.13 28.73 17.83
CA VAL A 548 -32.49 28.40 19.12
C VAL A 548 -31.27 27.49 18.98
N PHE A 549 -31.15 26.78 17.85
CA PHE A 549 -30.05 25.86 17.63
C PHE A 549 -28.75 26.60 17.33
N GLN A 550 -27.67 26.18 17.98
CA GLN A 550 -26.30 26.57 17.64
C GLN A 550 -25.77 25.74 16.46
N PHE A 551 -26.10 24.45 16.46
CA PHE A 551 -25.80 23.53 15.36
C PHE A 551 -27.06 22.78 14.97
N LEU A 552 -27.24 22.59 13.67
CA LEU A 552 -28.31 21.79 13.09
C LEU A 552 -27.77 21.11 11.82
N PHE A 553 -27.73 19.77 11.80
CA PHE A 553 -27.11 19.00 10.71
C PHE A 553 -27.59 17.54 10.72
N PHE A 554 -27.43 16.85 9.58
CA PHE A 554 -27.74 15.43 9.44
C PHE A 554 -26.53 14.53 9.70
N ASP A 555 -26.78 13.29 10.10
CA ASP A 555 -25.83 12.19 9.91
C ASP A 555 -25.98 11.52 8.53
N ASN A 556 -25.08 10.61 8.19
CA ASN A 556 -25.10 9.91 6.92
C ASN A 556 -26.34 9.02 6.72
N LYS A 557 -27.12 8.72 7.77
CA LYS A 557 -28.35 7.93 7.68
C LYS A 557 -29.60 8.80 7.49
N GLY A 558 -29.47 10.12 7.61
CA GLY A 558 -30.57 11.07 7.48
C GLY A 558 -31.25 11.42 8.79
N MET A 559 -30.66 11.05 9.93
CA MET A 559 -31.12 11.48 11.26
C MET A 559 -30.70 12.94 11.49
N LEU A 560 -31.62 13.78 11.95
CA LEU A 560 -31.35 15.19 12.25
C LEU A 560 -30.78 15.33 13.67
N TYR A 561 -29.77 16.19 13.82
CA TYR A 561 -29.13 16.50 15.10
C TYR A 561 -29.15 17.99 15.35
N GLY A 562 -29.41 18.38 16.59
CA GLY A 562 -29.50 19.78 17.01
C GLY A 562 -28.79 20.02 18.34
N VAL A 563 -28.01 21.09 18.45
CA VAL A 563 -27.45 21.57 19.73
C VAL A 563 -28.19 22.80 20.18
N GLU A 564 -28.88 22.71 21.31
CA GLU A 564 -29.66 23.79 21.93
C GLU A 564 -29.15 23.99 23.36
N ASN A 565 -28.76 25.22 23.70
CA ASN A 565 -28.29 25.58 25.05
C ASN A 565 -27.27 24.58 25.66
N GLY A 566 -26.31 24.12 24.85
CA GLY A 566 -25.28 23.16 25.25
C GLY A 566 -25.73 21.70 25.41
N LYS A 567 -27.02 21.40 25.16
CA LYS A 567 -27.60 20.05 25.08
C LYS A 567 -27.59 19.56 23.64
N PHE A 568 -27.44 18.25 23.44
CA PHE A 568 -27.37 17.64 22.12
C PHE A 568 -28.52 16.66 21.91
N HIS A 569 -29.27 16.88 20.84
CA HIS A 569 -30.52 16.20 20.52
C HIS A 569 -30.42 15.49 19.18
N LYS A 570 -31.11 14.35 19.03
CA LYS A 570 -31.28 13.68 17.74
C LYS A 570 -32.70 13.15 17.56
N ARG A 571 -33.20 13.17 16.32
CA ARG A 571 -34.46 12.56 15.90
C ARG A 571 -34.58 12.60 14.38
N GLU A 572 -35.44 11.78 13.80
CA GLU A 572 -35.83 11.91 12.39
C GLU A 572 -36.31 13.35 12.10
N PRO A 573 -36.01 13.90 10.91
CA PRO A 573 -36.40 15.26 10.55
C PRO A 573 -37.92 15.40 10.56
N PRO A 574 -38.44 16.59 10.92
CA PRO A 574 -39.88 16.81 10.91
C PRO A 574 -40.42 16.76 9.48
N THR A 575 -41.64 16.26 9.34
CA THR A 575 -42.30 16.13 8.03
C THR A 575 -43.36 17.19 7.76
N ASP A 576 -43.83 17.86 8.81
CA ASP A 576 -44.89 18.87 8.77
C ASP A 576 -44.65 19.99 9.81
N ALA A 577 -45.36 21.10 9.67
CA ALA A 577 -45.13 22.31 10.45
C ALA A 577 -45.53 22.22 11.94
N GLY A 578 -46.37 21.26 12.31
CA GLY A 578 -46.90 21.07 13.68
C GLY A 578 -45.99 20.22 14.56
N ASP A 579 -44.95 19.62 13.99
CA ASP A 579 -44.05 18.71 14.69
C ASP A 579 -43.21 19.41 15.77
N ASN A 580 -43.44 19.03 17.03
CA ASN A 580 -42.58 19.43 18.15
C ASN A 580 -41.31 18.59 18.19
N TRP A 581 -40.42 18.85 17.22
CA TRP A 581 -39.18 18.09 17.05
C TRP A 581 -38.31 18.11 18.30
N LEU A 582 -38.09 19.29 18.90
CA LEU A 582 -37.23 19.42 20.08
C LEU A 582 -37.83 18.71 21.30
N GLY A 583 -39.13 18.87 21.55
CA GLY A 583 -39.80 18.29 22.72
C GLY A 583 -39.91 16.76 22.69
N SER A 584 -39.80 16.13 21.52
CA SER A 584 -39.84 14.67 21.35
C SER A 584 -38.53 14.07 20.84
N SER A 585 -37.48 14.88 20.74
CA SER A 585 -36.14 14.43 20.38
C SER A 585 -35.48 13.62 21.49
N THR A 586 -34.57 12.73 21.11
CA THR A 586 -33.74 12.02 22.08
C THR A 586 -32.59 12.92 22.52
N LEU A 587 -32.51 13.19 23.83
CA LEU A 587 -31.35 13.85 24.44
C LEU A 587 -30.16 12.88 24.49
N ILE A 588 -29.10 13.19 23.75
CA ILE A 588 -27.86 12.40 23.68
C ILE A 588 -26.67 13.12 24.32
N GLY A 589 -26.87 14.33 24.84
CA GLY A 589 -25.82 15.04 25.56
C GLY A 589 -26.38 16.13 26.44
N THR A 590 -25.97 16.17 27.70
CA THR A 590 -26.58 17.04 28.73
C THR A 590 -25.97 18.43 28.82
N ARG A 591 -24.70 18.61 28.47
CA ARG A 591 -23.97 19.89 28.58
C ARG A 591 -22.67 19.89 27.76
N GLY A 592 -22.12 21.10 27.57
CA GLY A 592 -20.77 21.31 27.01
C GLY A 592 -20.68 21.24 25.48
N TRP A 593 -21.77 20.94 24.79
CA TRP A 593 -21.81 20.88 23.32
C TRP A 593 -21.70 22.26 22.65
N ASN A 594 -21.97 23.32 23.42
CA ASN A 594 -21.78 24.70 22.98
C ASN A 594 -20.30 25.13 22.90
N ASN A 595 -19.39 24.37 23.51
CA ASN A 595 -17.95 24.65 23.49
C ASN A 595 -17.28 24.27 22.16
N PHE A 596 -17.96 23.53 21.29
CA PHE A 596 -17.46 23.21 19.96
C PHE A 596 -17.57 24.44 19.06
N LYS A 597 -16.51 24.69 18.29
CA LYS A 597 -16.51 25.68 17.21
C LYS A 597 -17.18 25.12 15.95
N LEU A 598 -16.88 23.86 15.65
CA LEU A 598 -17.40 23.11 14.51
C LEU A 598 -17.80 21.72 15.00
N LEU A 599 -18.93 21.22 14.51
CA LEU A 599 -19.46 19.89 14.84
C LEU A 599 -20.21 19.36 13.61
N PHE A 600 -19.84 18.18 13.11
CA PHE A 600 -20.40 17.62 11.88
C PHE A 600 -20.13 16.11 11.78
N PHE A 601 -20.91 15.42 10.94
CA PHE A 601 -20.65 14.02 10.57
C PHE A 601 -19.81 13.93 9.30
N MET A 602 -19.03 12.86 9.18
CA MET A 602 -18.47 12.41 7.90
C MET A 602 -19.17 11.13 7.43
N ASN A 603 -18.90 10.72 6.21
CA ASN A 603 -19.54 9.55 5.59
C ASN A 603 -19.20 8.22 6.29
N ASP A 604 -18.12 8.19 7.09
CA ASP A 604 -17.79 7.08 8.00
C ASP A 604 -18.79 6.91 9.16
N GLY A 605 -19.76 7.83 9.30
CA GLY A 605 -20.77 7.82 10.36
C GLY A 605 -20.24 8.27 11.72
N LEU A 606 -18.99 8.72 11.81
CA LEU A 606 -18.43 9.28 13.03
C LEU A 606 -18.77 10.76 13.13
N LEU A 607 -18.94 11.21 14.38
CA LEU A 607 -19.07 12.62 14.71
C LEU A 607 -17.68 13.23 14.84
N TYR A 608 -17.47 14.39 14.23
CA TYR A 608 -16.23 15.16 14.26
C TYR A 608 -16.49 16.52 14.90
N GLY A 609 -15.54 16.99 15.70
CA GLY A 609 -15.69 18.26 16.41
C GLY A 609 -14.38 19.01 16.60
N VAL A 610 -14.40 20.32 16.41
CA VAL A 610 -13.30 21.23 16.76
C VAL A 610 -13.62 21.91 18.09
N ASN A 611 -12.78 21.69 19.10
CA ASN A 611 -12.98 22.20 20.46
C ASN A 611 -11.64 22.67 21.03
N HIS A 612 -11.57 23.92 21.52
CA HIS A 612 -10.33 24.56 21.99
C HIS A 612 -9.12 24.35 21.05
N ASP A 613 -9.30 24.68 19.76
CA ASP A 613 -8.29 24.56 18.69
C ASP A 613 -7.84 23.14 18.30
N LYS A 614 -8.41 22.12 18.95
CA LYS A 614 -8.12 20.71 18.70
C LYS A 614 -9.24 20.05 17.91
N PHE A 615 -8.91 19.02 17.14
CA PHE A 615 -9.85 18.28 16.31
C PHE A 615 -10.05 16.84 16.84
N TYR A 616 -11.29 16.43 17.00
CA TYR A 616 -11.68 15.16 17.63
C TYR A 616 -12.65 14.37 16.77
N ARG A 617 -12.68 13.04 16.92
CA ARG A 617 -13.75 12.17 16.40
C ARG A 617 -14.12 11.06 17.36
N ARG A 618 -15.35 10.58 17.22
CA ARG A 618 -15.85 9.34 17.81
C ARG A 618 -17.22 9.03 17.21
N ALA A 619 -17.72 7.81 17.42
CA ALA A 619 -19.15 7.54 17.23
C ALA A 619 -20.00 8.56 18.02
N PRO A 620 -21.15 8.98 17.49
CA PRO A 620 -22.03 9.92 18.19
C PRO A 620 -22.47 9.32 19.53
N PRO A 621 -22.78 10.16 20.52
CA PRO A 621 -23.25 9.65 21.80
C PRO A 621 -24.54 8.83 21.64
N SER A 622 -24.63 7.72 22.35
CA SER A 622 -25.82 6.86 22.31
C SER A 622 -26.90 7.33 23.29
N HIS A 623 -26.52 8.02 24.38
CA HIS A 623 -27.43 8.49 25.44
C HIS A 623 -26.91 9.74 26.15
N ALA A 624 -27.79 10.44 26.89
CA ALA A 624 -27.54 11.72 27.56
C ALA A 624 -26.28 11.81 28.44
N HIS A 625 -25.92 10.71 29.12
CA HIS A 625 -24.79 10.64 30.05
C HIS A 625 -23.45 10.22 29.42
N ASP A 626 -23.40 10.01 28.11
CA ASP A 626 -22.18 9.61 27.44
C ASP A 626 -21.22 10.80 27.36
N ASN A 627 -20.09 10.67 28.07
CA ASN A 627 -19.04 11.69 28.08
C ASN A 627 -18.19 11.56 26.81
N TRP A 628 -18.74 12.03 25.70
CA TRP A 628 -18.14 11.96 24.37
C TRP A 628 -16.70 12.49 24.35
N MET A 629 -16.45 13.64 24.98
CA MET A 629 -15.13 14.27 25.01
C MET A 629 -14.06 13.44 25.73
N SER A 630 -14.43 12.64 26.73
CA SER A 630 -13.46 11.83 27.49
C SER A 630 -12.89 10.64 26.73
N SER A 631 -13.62 10.13 25.74
CA SER A 631 -13.25 8.96 24.95
C SER A 631 -13.17 9.25 23.45
N ALA A 632 -13.38 10.51 23.05
CA ALA A 632 -13.13 10.93 21.68
C ALA A 632 -11.64 10.86 21.37
N SER A 633 -11.33 10.36 20.19
CA SER A 633 -9.96 10.33 19.69
C SER A 633 -9.53 11.73 19.32
N LEU A 634 -8.45 12.23 19.93
CA LEU A 634 -7.78 13.45 19.48
C LEU A 634 -7.10 13.18 18.15
N ILE A 635 -7.63 13.76 17.09
CA ILE A 635 -7.13 13.61 15.73
C ILE A 635 -5.99 14.57 15.47
N ASP A 636 -6.04 15.79 16.00
CA ASP A 636 -5.02 16.80 15.76
C ASP A 636 -5.05 17.88 16.86
N SER A 637 -3.86 18.34 17.27
CA SER A 637 -3.64 19.05 18.53
C SER A 637 -3.71 20.58 18.44
N GLY A 638 -3.84 21.17 17.25
CA GLY A 638 -3.86 22.63 17.11
C GLY A 638 -4.03 23.13 15.68
N GLY A 639 -4.42 24.39 15.53
CA GLY A 639 -4.55 25.08 14.24
C GLY A 639 -5.90 24.87 13.55
N TRP A 640 -6.91 24.33 14.23
CA TRP A 640 -8.22 24.04 13.63
C TRP A 640 -9.24 25.17 13.82
N SER A 641 -9.02 26.07 14.78
CA SER A 641 -9.89 27.24 14.99
C SER A 641 -9.83 28.25 13.85
N VAL A 642 -8.87 28.12 12.94
CA VAL A 642 -8.74 28.98 11.75
C VAL A 642 -9.83 28.70 10.70
N PHE A 643 -10.48 27.54 10.75
CA PHE A 643 -11.54 27.17 9.82
C PHE A 643 -12.86 27.83 10.21
N LYS A 644 -13.49 28.50 9.24
CA LYS A 644 -14.88 28.97 9.30
C LYS A 644 -15.84 27.82 8.95
N PHE A 645 -15.46 26.98 7.99
CA PHE A 645 -16.20 25.77 7.63
C PHE A 645 -15.25 24.58 7.49
N LEU A 646 -15.70 23.42 7.91
CA LEU A 646 -14.99 22.15 7.77
C LEU A 646 -16.03 21.05 7.51
N MET A 647 -15.88 20.30 6.44
CA MET A 647 -16.92 19.37 5.97
C MET A 647 -16.41 18.37 4.93
N SER A 648 -17.19 17.32 4.71
CA SER A 648 -17.12 16.39 3.58
C SER A 648 -18.53 16.25 2.97
N PRO A 649 -18.69 15.88 1.69
CA PRO A 649 -19.99 15.46 1.17
C PRO A 649 -20.58 14.34 2.02
N LEU A 650 -21.81 14.54 2.52
CA LEU A 650 -22.50 13.55 3.34
C LEU A 650 -23.38 12.68 2.44
N ARG A 651 -23.08 11.39 2.34
CA ARG A 651 -23.77 10.44 1.46
C ARG A 651 -24.57 9.45 2.30
N PRO A 652 -25.69 8.90 1.77
CA PRO A 652 -26.32 7.78 2.43
C PRO A 652 -25.36 6.58 2.34
N PRO A 653 -25.28 5.73 3.38
CA PRO A 653 -24.55 4.49 3.22
C PRO A 653 -25.12 3.75 1.99
N PRO A 654 -24.27 3.22 1.11
CA PRO A 654 -24.71 2.47 -0.05
C PRO A 654 -25.68 1.37 0.41
N PRO A 655 -26.83 1.19 -0.26
CA PRO A 655 -27.79 0.17 0.14
C PRO A 655 -27.17 -1.22 -0.05
N ALA A 656 -26.59 -1.75 1.01
CA ALA A 656 -26.00 -3.08 1.03
C ALA A 656 -27.07 -4.13 0.70
N GLY A 657 -26.75 -5.01 -0.24
CA GLY A 657 -27.59 -6.17 -0.57
C GLY A 657 -28.79 -5.87 -1.50
N ILE A 658 -28.99 -4.65 -1.99
CA ILE A 658 -30.03 -4.41 -3.01
C ILE A 658 -29.54 -4.88 -4.40
N LEU A 659 -30.42 -5.58 -5.10
CA LEU A 659 -30.25 -5.99 -6.49
C LEU A 659 -30.90 -4.96 -7.41
N TYR A 660 -30.17 -4.56 -8.45
CA TYR A 660 -30.60 -3.58 -9.45
C TYR A 660 -30.60 -4.25 -10.83
N GLY A 661 -31.72 -4.17 -11.54
CA GLY A 661 -31.93 -4.90 -12.79
C GLY A 661 -32.47 -4.02 -13.91
N VAL A 662 -31.73 -3.93 -15.02
CA VAL A 662 -32.20 -3.33 -16.27
C VAL A 662 -32.71 -4.44 -17.17
N VAL A 663 -34.00 -4.41 -17.47
CA VAL A 663 -34.63 -5.37 -18.40
C VAL A 663 -34.51 -4.90 -19.84
N ASN A 664 -34.61 -5.83 -20.80
CA ASN A 664 -34.45 -5.57 -22.24
C ASN A 664 -35.46 -4.55 -22.80
N THR A 665 -36.58 -4.29 -22.12
CA THR A 665 -37.52 -3.22 -22.50
C THR A 665 -37.00 -1.82 -22.16
N GLY A 666 -35.80 -1.69 -21.57
CA GLY A 666 -35.21 -0.41 -21.20
C GLY A 666 -35.64 0.13 -19.83
N LYS A 667 -36.39 -0.64 -19.03
CA LYS A 667 -36.82 -0.25 -17.68
C LYS A 667 -35.77 -0.66 -16.64
N PHE A 668 -35.66 0.10 -15.55
CA PHE A 668 -34.72 -0.15 -14.46
C PHE A 668 -35.43 -0.35 -13.14
N TYR A 669 -35.11 -1.43 -12.43
CA TYR A 669 -35.76 -1.85 -11.19
C TYR A 669 -34.76 -2.05 -10.05
N LYS A 670 -35.23 -1.96 -8.80
CA LYS A 670 -34.48 -2.35 -7.61
C LYS A 670 -35.34 -3.12 -6.60
N ARG A 671 -34.74 -4.11 -5.93
CA ARG A 671 -35.31 -4.84 -4.77
C ARG A 671 -34.22 -5.70 -4.12
N GLN A 672 -34.43 -6.19 -2.90
CA GLN A 672 -33.61 -7.27 -2.34
C GLN A 672 -33.59 -8.49 -3.30
N PRO A 673 -32.50 -9.28 -3.36
CA PRO A 673 -32.45 -10.46 -4.22
C PRO A 673 -33.46 -11.51 -3.74
N PRO A 674 -34.02 -12.31 -4.67
CA PRO A 674 -34.91 -13.39 -4.30
C PRO A 674 -34.17 -14.40 -3.43
N GLN A 675 -34.88 -14.96 -2.44
CA GLN A 675 -34.31 -15.99 -1.55
C GLN A 675 -34.73 -17.40 -1.97
N GLU A 676 -35.80 -17.51 -2.74
CA GLU A 676 -36.44 -18.77 -3.15
C GLU A 676 -37.09 -18.63 -4.53
N VAL A 677 -37.31 -19.78 -5.19
CA VAL A 677 -37.76 -19.85 -6.60
C VAL A 677 -39.17 -19.32 -6.85
N SER A 678 -40.01 -19.28 -5.82
CA SER A 678 -41.39 -18.80 -5.89
C SER A 678 -41.48 -17.27 -5.91
N ASP A 679 -40.38 -16.55 -5.61
CA ASP A 679 -40.37 -15.10 -5.54
C ASP A 679 -40.49 -14.47 -6.94
N ASN A 680 -41.62 -13.82 -7.20
CA ASN A 680 -41.81 -12.97 -8.37
C ASN A 680 -41.06 -11.64 -8.20
N TRP A 681 -39.75 -11.69 -8.39
CA TRP A 681 -38.86 -10.56 -8.19
C TRP A 681 -39.28 -9.34 -9.00
N LEU A 682 -39.47 -9.51 -10.31
CA LEU A 682 -39.77 -8.41 -11.22
C LEU A 682 -41.18 -7.82 -10.97
N GLY A 683 -42.16 -8.66 -10.63
CA GLY A 683 -43.54 -8.21 -10.38
C GLY A 683 -43.71 -7.36 -9.12
N THR A 684 -42.75 -7.41 -8.19
CA THR A 684 -42.79 -6.68 -6.91
C THR A 684 -41.61 -5.73 -6.73
N ALA A 685 -40.69 -5.67 -7.70
CA ALA A 685 -39.56 -4.75 -7.67
C ALA A 685 -40.01 -3.30 -7.91
N THR A 686 -39.31 -2.36 -7.27
CA THR A 686 -39.60 -0.93 -7.46
C THR A 686 -39.05 -0.47 -8.80
N LEU A 687 -39.92 0.07 -9.66
CA LEU A 687 -39.51 0.75 -10.89
C LEU A 687 -38.81 2.07 -10.53
N ILE A 688 -37.56 2.22 -10.93
CA ILE A 688 -36.73 3.41 -10.70
C ILE A 688 -36.33 4.12 -12.00
N GLY A 689 -36.60 3.51 -13.16
CA GLY A 689 -36.32 4.13 -14.45
C GLY A 689 -37.33 3.68 -15.52
N GLY A 690 -38.02 4.64 -16.13
CA GLY A 690 -39.15 4.38 -17.03
C GLY A 690 -38.80 3.87 -18.43
N GLY A 691 -37.57 4.11 -18.91
CA GLY A 691 -37.13 3.73 -20.26
C GLY A 691 -35.70 4.18 -20.58
N GLY A 692 -35.13 3.68 -21.68
CA GLY A 692 -33.81 4.10 -22.20
C GLY A 692 -32.59 3.44 -21.56
N TRP A 693 -32.73 2.64 -20.50
CA TRP A 693 -31.58 2.10 -19.76
C TRP A 693 -30.78 1.04 -20.53
N THR A 694 -31.33 0.47 -21.59
CA THR A 694 -30.63 -0.47 -22.48
C THR A 694 -29.64 0.21 -23.42
N SER A 695 -29.64 1.54 -23.56
CA SER A 695 -28.64 2.24 -24.40
C SER A 695 -27.27 2.37 -23.73
N PHE A 696 -27.17 2.16 -22.41
CA PHE A 696 -25.90 2.15 -21.71
C PHE A 696 -25.03 0.98 -22.18
N LYS A 697 -23.75 1.26 -22.48
CA LYS A 697 -22.75 0.23 -22.76
C LYS A 697 -22.28 -0.43 -21.47
N HIS A 698 -21.99 0.40 -20.47
CA HIS A 698 -21.58 -0.02 -19.14
C HIS A 698 -22.49 0.64 -18.10
N LEU A 699 -22.88 -0.11 -17.07
CA LEU A 699 -23.65 0.38 -15.94
C LEU A 699 -23.22 -0.38 -14.68
N PHE A 700 -22.66 0.31 -13.70
CA PHE A 700 -22.04 -0.31 -12.53
C PHE A 700 -21.99 0.66 -11.35
N PHE A 701 -21.79 0.11 -10.15
CA PHE A 701 -21.71 0.88 -8.92
C PHE A 701 -20.27 1.13 -8.50
N HIS A 702 -20.01 2.33 -8.00
CA HIS A 702 -18.88 2.59 -7.12
C HIS A 702 -19.22 2.05 -5.70
N PRO A 703 -18.24 1.62 -4.89
CA PRO A 703 -18.49 1.09 -3.54
C PRO A 703 -19.27 2.02 -2.60
N ASP A 704 -19.22 3.33 -2.83
CA ASP A 704 -19.99 4.35 -2.09
C ASP A 704 -21.48 4.43 -2.50
N GLY A 705 -21.93 3.63 -3.47
CA GLY A 705 -23.31 3.59 -3.93
C GLY A 705 -23.62 4.53 -5.10
N THR A 706 -22.63 5.27 -5.62
CA THR A 706 -22.78 6.10 -6.81
C THR A 706 -22.92 5.21 -8.05
N LEU A 707 -23.99 5.41 -8.82
CA LEU A 707 -24.19 4.75 -10.10
C LEU A 707 -23.33 5.42 -11.17
N HIS A 708 -22.63 4.60 -11.95
CA HIS A 708 -21.78 5.03 -13.06
C HIS A 708 -22.28 4.39 -14.35
N GLY A 709 -22.27 5.15 -15.45
CA GLY A 709 -22.79 4.69 -16.72
C GLY A 709 -22.05 5.27 -17.91
N VAL A 710 -21.73 4.42 -18.89
CA VAL A 710 -21.20 4.85 -20.20
C VAL A 710 -22.34 4.86 -21.21
N HIS A 711 -22.65 6.04 -21.74
CA HIS A 711 -23.74 6.27 -22.67
C HIS A 711 -23.29 7.21 -23.79
N ASN A 712 -23.45 6.80 -25.05
CA ASN A 712 -23.03 7.56 -26.23
C ASN A 712 -21.58 8.05 -26.14
N ASP A 713 -20.65 7.14 -25.84
CA ASP A 713 -19.20 7.38 -25.69
C ASP A 713 -18.79 8.31 -24.53
N LYS A 714 -19.75 8.74 -23.71
CA LYS A 714 -19.56 9.62 -22.56
C LYS A 714 -19.72 8.86 -21.25
N PHE A 715 -19.06 9.33 -20.20
CA PHE A 715 -19.09 8.72 -18.88
C PHE A 715 -19.78 9.63 -17.86
N TYR A 716 -20.78 9.08 -17.19
CA TYR A 716 -21.65 9.79 -16.24
C TYR A 716 -21.59 9.13 -14.87
N LYS A 717 -21.75 9.93 -13.81
CA LYS A 717 -21.96 9.46 -12.46
C LYS A 717 -23.07 10.21 -11.75
N GLY A 718 -23.77 9.55 -10.85
CA GLY A 718 -24.82 10.17 -10.04
C GLY A 718 -25.43 9.18 -9.05
N PRO A 719 -26.28 9.65 -8.12
CA PRO A 719 -27.06 8.74 -7.28
C PRO A 719 -27.95 7.86 -8.16
N PRO A 720 -28.31 6.63 -7.75
CA PRO A 720 -29.31 5.84 -8.46
C PRO A 720 -30.62 6.61 -8.63
N PRO A 721 -31.31 6.46 -9.76
CA PRO A 721 -32.50 7.24 -10.03
C PRO A 721 -33.61 6.97 -9.02
N SER A 722 -34.40 8.00 -8.79
CA SER A 722 -35.71 7.93 -8.16
C SER A 722 -36.79 7.79 -9.24
N SER A 723 -37.98 7.29 -8.88
CA SER A 723 -39.06 7.03 -9.84
C SER A 723 -39.39 8.27 -10.67
N GLY A 724 -39.39 8.14 -12.01
CA GLY A 724 -39.73 9.22 -12.95
C GLY A 724 -38.58 10.17 -13.30
N GLN A 725 -37.39 10.00 -12.73
CA GLN A 725 -36.23 10.87 -12.97
C GLN A 725 -35.55 10.56 -14.32
N ASN A 726 -35.20 11.62 -15.07
CA ASN A 726 -34.26 11.51 -16.19
C ASN A 726 -32.82 11.55 -15.66
N TRP A 727 -32.28 10.37 -15.38
CA TRP A 727 -30.97 10.26 -14.72
C TRP A 727 -29.84 10.93 -15.48
N ILE A 728 -29.79 10.82 -16.81
CA ILE A 728 -28.70 11.38 -17.63
C ILE A 728 -28.67 12.91 -17.54
N SER A 729 -29.82 13.57 -17.46
CA SER A 729 -29.86 15.04 -17.37
C SER A 729 -29.38 15.59 -16.02
N GLU A 730 -29.46 14.78 -14.98
CA GLU A 730 -29.06 15.17 -13.62
C GLU A 730 -27.69 14.60 -13.22
N ALA A 731 -27.23 13.54 -13.90
CA ALA A 731 -25.94 12.94 -13.65
C ALA A 731 -24.79 13.88 -14.05
N THR A 732 -23.71 13.83 -13.28
CA THR A 732 -22.48 14.56 -13.57
C THR A 732 -21.75 13.89 -14.73
N LEU A 733 -21.50 14.66 -15.80
CA LEU A 733 -20.63 14.24 -16.89
C LEU A 733 -19.16 14.28 -16.44
N VAL A 734 -18.55 13.11 -16.31
CA VAL A 734 -17.15 12.94 -15.88
C VAL A 734 -16.21 12.48 -16.99
N GLY A 735 -16.74 12.26 -18.20
CA GLY A 735 -15.91 12.00 -19.37
C GLY A 735 -16.63 12.35 -20.66
N THR A 736 -16.00 13.17 -21.51
CA THR A 736 -16.63 13.76 -22.71
C THR A 736 -16.55 12.89 -23.97
N GLY A 737 -15.69 11.87 -23.99
CA GLY A 737 -15.51 10.96 -25.13
C GLY A 737 -14.45 9.88 -24.86
N GLY A 738 -14.40 8.86 -25.72
CA GLY A 738 -13.41 7.77 -25.67
C GLY A 738 -13.73 6.63 -24.71
N TRP A 739 -14.92 6.59 -24.12
CA TRP A 739 -15.31 5.57 -23.12
C TRP A 739 -15.87 4.29 -23.74
N ASN A 740 -16.28 4.34 -25.00
CA ASN A 740 -16.69 3.14 -25.74
C ASN A 740 -15.52 2.22 -26.07
N VAL A 741 -14.26 2.64 -25.90
CA VAL A 741 -13.10 1.75 -26.12
C VAL A 741 -13.01 0.62 -25.10
N PHE A 742 -13.62 0.80 -23.91
CA PHE A 742 -13.54 -0.20 -22.84
C PHE A 742 -14.43 -1.41 -23.14
N GLN A 743 -13.84 -2.60 -23.11
CA GLN A 743 -14.53 -3.89 -23.11
C GLN A 743 -15.09 -4.20 -21.73
N SER A 744 -14.36 -3.84 -20.68
CA SER A 744 -14.76 -4.03 -19.29
C SER A 744 -14.38 -2.79 -18.51
N LEU A 745 -15.27 -2.37 -17.62
CA LEU A 745 -15.09 -1.18 -16.78
C LEU A 745 -15.81 -1.42 -15.45
N PHE A 746 -15.08 -1.40 -14.35
CA PHE A 746 -15.61 -1.77 -13.02
C PHE A 746 -14.72 -1.22 -11.90
N PHE A 747 -15.27 -1.17 -10.67
CA PHE A 747 -14.54 -0.73 -9.49
C PHE A 747 -14.04 -1.91 -8.66
N ASP A 748 -12.90 -1.72 -7.98
CA ASP A 748 -12.56 -2.54 -6.83
C ASP A 748 -13.32 -2.07 -5.57
N PRO A 749 -13.32 -2.82 -4.45
CA PRO A 749 -14.00 -2.42 -3.22
C PRO A 749 -13.45 -1.15 -2.56
N LYS A 750 -12.28 -0.66 -3.00
CA LYS A 750 -11.65 0.57 -2.51
C LYS A 750 -12.02 1.79 -3.36
N GLY A 751 -12.76 1.62 -4.45
CA GLY A 751 -13.17 2.71 -5.33
C GLY A 751 -12.19 3.01 -6.46
N MET A 752 -11.21 2.14 -6.70
CA MET A 752 -10.32 2.27 -7.86
C MET A 752 -11.01 1.78 -9.12
N LEU A 753 -10.99 2.60 -10.18
CA LEU A 753 -11.56 2.24 -11.47
C LEU A 753 -10.57 1.38 -12.25
N TYR A 754 -11.04 0.23 -12.74
CA TYR A 754 -10.31 -0.68 -13.59
C TYR A 754 -10.98 -0.78 -14.95
N GLY A 755 -10.18 -0.81 -16.01
CA GLY A 755 -10.68 -0.84 -17.38
C GLY A 755 -9.82 -1.68 -18.32
N VAL A 756 -10.46 -2.50 -19.14
CA VAL A 756 -9.81 -3.23 -20.23
C VAL A 756 -10.08 -2.49 -21.54
N ALA A 757 -9.04 -1.98 -22.18
CA ALA A 757 -9.12 -1.26 -23.45
C ALA A 757 -8.01 -1.76 -24.39
N ASN A 758 -8.36 -2.09 -25.63
CA ASN A 758 -7.40 -2.56 -26.66
C ASN A 758 -6.55 -3.74 -26.17
N GLY A 759 -7.15 -4.69 -25.45
CA GLY A 759 -6.48 -5.87 -24.89
C GLY A 759 -5.54 -5.61 -23.70
N LYS A 760 -5.43 -4.36 -23.26
CA LYS A 760 -4.60 -3.93 -22.13
C LYS A 760 -5.48 -3.64 -20.91
N PHE A 761 -4.90 -3.79 -19.72
CA PHE A 761 -5.58 -3.58 -18.45
C PHE A 761 -5.01 -2.38 -17.70
N TYR A 762 -5.90 -1.49 -17.29
CA TYR A 762 -5.56 -0.20 -16.70
C TYR A 762 -6.27 -0.02 -15.37
N ARG A 763 -5.66 0.76 -14.47
CA ARG A 763 -6.30 1.23 -13.24
C ARG A 763 -5.95 2.68 -12.93
N ARG A 764 -6.90 3.40 -12.31
CA ARG A 764 -6.70 4.76 -11.77
C ARG A 764 -7.91 5.19 -10.93
N ALA A 765 -7.75 6.25 -10.14
CA ALA A 765 -8.89 6.96 -9.55
C ALA A 765 -9.89 7.36 -10.65
N PRO A 766 -11.21 7.22 -10.40
CA PRO A 766 -12.22 7.58 -11.38
C PRO A 766 -12.11 9.08 -11.72
N PRO A 767 -12.47 9.47 -12.95
CA PRO A 767 -12.45 10.87 -13.33
C PRO A 767 -13.49 11.66 -12.52
N ILE A 768 -13.16 12.90 -12.18
CA ILE A 768 -14.03 13.78 -11.41
C ILE A 768 -14.65 14.92 -12.23
N HIS A 769 -14.19 15.13 -13.47
CA HIS A 769 -14.71 16.13 -14.41
C HIS A 769 -14.45 15.71 -15.86
N GLY A 770 -15.25 16.22 -16.81
CA GLY A 770 -15.28 15.77 -18.20
C GLY A 770 -14.01 15.95 -19.04
N SER A 771 -13.09 16.84 -18.66
CA SER A 771 -11.81 17.06 -19.38
C SER A 771 -10.66 16.14 -18.93
N ASP A 772 -10.91 15.24 -17.97
CA ASP A 772 -9.90 14.32 -17.46
C ASP A 772 -9.58 13.22 -18.49
N ASN A 773 -8.35 13.25 -19.03
CA ASN A 773 -7.84 12.17 -19.87
C ASN A 773 -7.44 10.96 -19.01
N TRP A 774 -8.46 10.21 -18.60
CA TRP A 774 -8.32 9.06 -17.71
C TRP A 774 -7.34 8.03 -18.26
N LEU A 775 -7.55 7.59 -19.50
CA LEU A 775 -6.72 6.56 -20.13
C LEU A 775 -5.27 7.01 -20.33
N GLY A 776 -5.04 8.29 -20.67
CA GLY A 776 -3.71 8.83 -20.91
C GLY A 776 -2.81 8.91 -19.67
N SER A 777 -3.38 8.83 -18.47
CA SER A 777 -2.65 8.88 -17.19
C SER A 777 -2.99 7.72 -16.26
N ALA A 778 -3.75 6.73 -16.74
CA ALA A 778 -4.01 5.50 -16.01
C ALA A 778 -2.75 4.63 -15.95
N THR A 779 -2.57 3.92 -14.85
CA THR A 779 -1.49 2.95 -14.70
C THR A 779 -1.82 1.73 -15.53
N LEU A 780 -0.95 1.40 -16.48
CA LEU A 780 -1.01 0.15 -17.20
C LEU A 780 -0.53 -0.98 -16.26
N VAL A 781 -1.42 -1.93 -15.97
CA VAL A 781 -1.16 -3.09 -15.11
C VAL A 781 -1.17 -4.41 -15.87
N GLY A 782 -1.47 -4.37 -17.18
CA GLY A 782 -1.45 -5.55 -18.02
C GLY A 782 -1.23 -5.17 -19.48
N ASN A 783 -0.14 -5.65 -20.08
CA ASN A 783 0.31 -5.18 -21.39
C ASN A 783 -0.40 -5.85 -22.60
N GLY A 784 -1.18 -6.90 -22.36
CA GLY A 784 -1.91 -7.61 -23.41
C GLY A 784 -2.63 -8.85 -22.88
N GLY A 785 -3.54 -9.41 -23.69
CA GLY A 785 -4.24 -10.67 -23.40
C GLY A 785 -5.46 -10.53 -22.50
N TRP A 786 -5.87 -9.31 -22.13
CA TRP A 786 -7.02 -9.11 -21.23
C TRP A 786 -8.37 -9.14 -21.94
N GLN A 787 -8.38 -9.08 -23.27
CA GLN A 787 -9.61 -9.16 -24.06
C GLN A 787 -10.25 -10.56 -24.06
N VAL A 788 -9.51 -11.58 -23.62
CA VAL A 788 -9.96 -12.98 -23.58
C VAL A 788 -10.99 -13.25 -22.49
N PHE A 789 -11.09 -12.37 -21.50
CA PHE A 789 -12.00 -12.55 -20.38
C PHE A 789 -13.43 -12.19 -20.78
N GLN A 790 -14.35 -13.14 -20.65
CA GLN A 790 -15.79 -12.90 -20.79
C GLN A 790 -16.34 -12.14 -19.57
N PHE A 791 -15.87 -12.52 -18.38
CA PHE A 791 -16.17 -11.84 -17.13
C PHE A 791 -14.88 -11.49 -16.41
N LEU A 792 -14.83 -10.28 -15.86
CA LEU A 792 -13.74 -9.79 -15.05
C LEU A 792 -14.32 -8.87 -13.97
N PHE A 793 -14.19 -9.24 -12.70
CA PHE A 793 -14.82 -8.52 -11.58
C PHE A 793 -14.14 -8.84 -10.23
N PHE A 794 -14.38 -8.00 -9.23
CA PHE A 794 -13.85 -8.17 -7.88
C PHE A 794 -14.88 -8.80 -6.93
N ASP A 795 -14.40 -9.48 -5.89
CA ASP A 795 -15.20 -9.75 -4.68
C ASP A 795 -15.08 -8.60 -3.66
N LYS A 796 -15.86 -8.67 -2.56
CA LYS A 796 -15.84 -7.65 -1.49
C LYS A 796 -14.48 -7.50 -0.78
N LYS A 797 -13.54 -8.45 -0.96
CA LYS A 797 -12.21 -8.45 -0.35
C LYS A 797 -11.13 -7.88 -1.27
N GLY A 798 -11.45 -7.63 -2.55
CA GLY A 798 -10.53 -7.08 -3.53
C GLY A 798 -9.80 -8.16 -4.36
N MET A 799 -10.21 -9.42 -4.27
CA MET A 799 -9.69 -10.49 -5.10
C MET A 799 -10.28 -10.37 -6.51
N LEU A 800 -9.44 -10.42 -7.55
CA LEU A 800 -9.89 -10.35 -8.94
C LEU A 800 -10.30 -11.76 -9.42
N TYR A 801 -11.43 -11.84 -10.13
CA TYR A 801 -11.95 -13.06 -10.73
C TYR A 801 -12.10 -12.86 -12.22
N GLY A 802 -11.71 -13.89 -12.99
CA GLY A 802 -11.73 -13.86 -14.45
C GLY A 802 -12.24 -15.16 -15.04
N VAL A 803 -13.17 -15.09 -16.01
CA VAL A 803 -13.61 -16.24 -16.80
C VAL A 803 -13.00 -16.17 -18.20
N GLU A 804 -12.15 -17.13 -18.53
CA GLU A 804 -11.45 -17.24 -19.81
C GLU A 804 -11.72 -18.63 -20.39
N ASN A 805 -12.23 -18.71 -21.62
CA ASN A 805 -12.53 -19.97 -22.31
C ASN A 805 -13.29 -21.01 -21.45
N GLY A 806 -14.28 -20.54 -20.69
CA GLY A 806 -15.11 -21.37 -19.81
C GLY A 806 -14.44 -21.82 -18.51
N LYS A 807 -13.17 -21.48 -18.27
CA LYS A 807 -12.43 -21.69 -17.02
C LYS A 807 -12.59 -20.48 -16.11
N PHE A 808 -12.63 -20.72 -14.81
CA PHE A 808 -12.79 -19.67 -13.82
C PHE A 808 -11.55 -19.55 -12.93
N HIS A 809 -11.01 -18.34 -12.85
CA HIS A 809 -9.74 -18.03 -12.21
C HIS A 809 -9.92 -16.97 -11.13
N LYS A 810 -9.13 -17.05 -10.06
CA LYS A 810 -9.03 -15.97 -9.05
C LYS A 810 -7.59 -15.71 -8.64
N ARG A 811 -7.28 -14.44 -8.38
CA ARG A 811 -6.01 -14.00 -7.79
C ARG A 811 -6.09 -12.51 -7.42
N GLU A 812 -5.20 -12.05 -6.57
CA GLU A 812 -4.99 -10.60 -6.37
C GLU A 812 -4.71 -9.92 -7.73
N PRO A 813 -5.25 -8.71 -7.96
CA PRO A 813 -5.10 -7.99 -9.21
C PRO A 813 -3.61 -7.68 -9.50
N PRO A 814 -3.20 -7.59 -10.76
CA PRO A 814 -1.82 -7.28 -11.10
C PRO A 814 -1.45 -5.85 -10.66
N SER A 815 -0.22 -5.69 -10.18
CA SER A 815 0.32 -4.39 -9.74
C SER A 815 1.02 -3.62 -10.86
N ASP A 816 1.52 -4.33 -11.88
CA ASP A 816 2.30 -3.80 -13.00
C ASP A 816 2.28 -4.76 -14.21
N VAL A 817 2.82 -4.29 -15.33
CA VAL A 817 2.81 -5.00 -16.61
C VAL A 817 3.63 -6.29 -16.67
N GLY A 818 4.57 -6.50 -15.75
CA GLY A 818 5.39 -7.72 -15.70
C GLY A 818 4.67 -8.92 -15.09
N ASP A 819 3.49 -8.68 -14.50
CA ASP A 819 2.72 -9.69 -13.80
C ASP A 819 1.93 -10.59 -14.76
N ASN A 820 2.31 -11.87 -14.83
CA ASN A 820 1.55 -12.89 -15.53
C ASN A 820 0.37 -13.37 -14.67
N TRP A 821 -0.69 -12.55 -14.61
CA TRP A 821 -1.88 -12.80 -13.80
C TRP A 821 -2.52 -14.15 -14.09
N LEU A 822 -2.80 -14.44 -15.37
CA LEU A 822 -3.48 -15.69 -15.76
C LEU A 822 -2.61 -16.91 -15.43
N GLY A 823 -1.31 -16.86 -15.74
CA GLY A 823 -0.39 -17.98 -15.53
C GLY A 823 -0.09 -18.33 -14.07
N SER A 824 -0.43 -17.45 -13.13
CA SER A 824 -0.23 -17.67 -11.68
C SER A 824 -1.53 -17.52 -10.87
N SER A 825 -2.67 -17.40 -11.57
CA SER A 825 -3.99 -17.42 -10.96
C SER A 825 -4.34 -18.81 -10.43
N THR A 826 -5.21 -18.86 -9.43
CA THR A 826 -5.78 -20.13 -8.97
C THR A 826 -6.96 -20.49 -9.86
N LEU A 827 -6.89 -21.65 -10.51
CA LEU A 827 -8.01 -22.23 -11.24
C LEU A 827 -9.05 -22.76 -10.23
N ILE A 828 -10.25 -22.20 -10.28
CA ILE A 828 -11.38 -22.54 -9.41
C ILE A 828 -12.57 -23.14 -10.16
N GLY A 829 -12.47 -23.28 -11.48
CA GLY A 829 -13.44 -24.01 -12.28
C GLY A 829 -12.88 -24.43 -13.62
N THR A 830 -13.07 -25.68 -14.01
CA THR A 830 -12.44 -26.28 -15.20
C THR A 830 -13.20 -26.08 -16.50
N GLY A 831 -14.49 -25.71 -16.47
CA GLY A 831 -15.32 -25.57 -17.66
C GLY A 831 -16.75 -25.14 -17.34
N GLY A 832 -17.50 -24.71 -18.37
CA GLY A 832 -18.93 -24.37 -18.29
C GLY A 832 -19.25 -22.96 -17.78
N TRP A 833 -18.24 -22.19 -17.32
CA TRP A 833 -18.46 -20.84 -16.79
C TRP A 833 -18.81 -19.80 -17.86
N ASN A 834 -18.55 -20.10 -19.13
CA ASN A 834 -18.95 -19.28 -20.27
C ASN A 834 -20.45 -19.38 -20.59
N ASN A 835 -21.15 -20.38 -20.05
CA ASN A 835 -22.60 -20.55 -20.23
C ASN A 835 -23.43 -19.54 -19.43
N PHE A 836 -22.82 -18.87 -18.45
CA PHE A 836 -23.50 -17.83 -17.70
C PHE A 836 -23.71 -16.59 -18.57
N LYS A 837 -24.92 -16.04 -18.51
CA LYS A 837 -25.24 -14.74 -19.12
C LYS A 837 -24.71 -13.60 -18.27
N LEU A 838 -24.87 -13.70 -16.95
CA LEU A 838 -24.39 -12.75 -15.96
C LEU A 838 -23.76 -13.53 -14.80
N LEU A 839 -22.66 -13.03 -14.27
CA LEU A 839 -21.93 -13.61 -13.14
C LEU A 839 -21.29 -12.48 -12.33
N PHE A 840 -21.59 -12.39 -11.04
CA PHE A 840 -21.14 -11.29 -10.18
C PHE A 840 -21.25 -11.64 -8.69
N PHE A 841 -20.54 -10.89 -7.83
CA PHE A 841 -20.71 -10.97 -6.38
C PHE A 841 -21.74 -9.97 -5.87
N MET A 842 -22.43 -10.33 -4.78
CA MET A 842 -23.18 -9.38 -3.96
C MET A 842 -22.47 -9.11 -2.63
N ASN A 843 -23.00 -8.16 -1.86
CA ASN A 843 -22.42 -7.72 -0.59
C ASN A 843 -22.35 -8.82 0.49
N ASP A 844 -23.18 -9.85 0.38
CA ASP A 844 -23.15 -11.05 1.22
C ASP A 844 -21.90 -11.92 0.97
N GLY A 845 -21.13 -11.62 -0.07
CA GLY A 845 -19.94 -12.40 -0.47
C GLY A 845 -20.27 -13.66 -1.25
N LEU A 846 -21.53 -13.91 -1.60
CA LEU A 846 -21.93 -15.01 -2.47
C LEU A 846 -21.77 -14.62 -3.93
N LEU A 847 -21.45 -15.62 -4.74
CA LEU A 847 -21.44 -15.54 -6.20
C LEU A 847 -22.86 -15.78 -6.70
N TYR A 848 -23.32 -14.92 -7.59
CA TYR A 848 -24.62 -14.99 -8.24
C TYR A 848 -24.44 -15.14 -9.74
N GLY A 849 -25.27 -15.97 -10.37
CA GLY A 849 -25.15 -16.23 -11.79
C GLY A 849 -26.48 -16.57 -12.46
N ILE A 850 -26.69 -16.05 -13.67
CA ILE A 850 -27.81 -16.41 -14.54
C ILE A 850 -27.32 -17.39 -15.59
N ASN A 851 -27.89 -18.59 -15.62
CA ASN A 851 -27.55 -19.64 -16.57
C ASN A 851 -28.83 -20.33 -17.04
N GLN A 852 -29.02 -20.47 -18.36
CA GLN A 852 -30.22 -21.07 -18.95
C GLN A 852 -31.54 -20.50 -18.39
N ASP A 853 -31.66 -19.17 -18.36
CA ASP A 853 -32.84 -18.44 -17.87
C ASP A 853 -33.18 -18.58 -16.37
N LYS A 854 -32.32 -19.27 -15.62
CA LYS A 854 -32.44 -19.51 -14.19
C LYS A 854 -31.41 -18.69 -13.41
N PHE A 855 -31.74 -18.34 -12.17
CA PHE A 855 -30.88 -17.54 -11.29
C PHE A 855 -30.41 -18.35 -10.10
N TYR A 856 -29.10 -18.34 -9.85
CA TYR A 856 -28.43 -19.17 -8.86
C TYR A 856 -27.56 -18.32 -7.94
N LYS A 857 -27.39 -18.79 -6.70
CA LYS A 857 -26.41 -18.25 -5.74
C LYS A 857 -25.70 -19.33 -4.96
N ARG A 858 -24.42 -19.11 -4.62
CA ARG A 858 -23.62 -19.91 -3.67
C ARG A 858 -22.30 -19.19 -3.37
N ALA A 859 -21.61 -19.57 -2.30
CA ALA A 859 -20.22 -19.19 -2.11
C ALA A 859 -19.39 -19.50 -3.37
N PRO A 860 -18.35 -18.68 -3.69
CA PRO A 860 -17.53 -18.95 -4.87
C PRO A 860 -16.78 -20.27 -4.72
N PRO A 861 -16.47 -20.96 -5.84
CA PRO A 861 -15.76 -22.22 -5.78
C PRO A 861 -14.39 -22.09 -5.09
N SER A 862 -14.06 -23.06 -4.23
CA SER A 862 -12.77 -23.05 -3.54
C SER A 862 -11.62 -23.63 -4.36
N HIS A 863 -11.90 -24.53 -5.31
CA HIS A 863 -10.91 -25.22 -6.14
C HIS A 863 -11.50 -25.68 -7.49
N ALA A 864 -10.64 -26.05 -8.44
CA ALA A 864 -11.01 -26.37 -9.82
C ALA A 864 -12.14 -27.40 -10.01
N HIS A 865 -12.22 -28.42 -9.14
CA HIS A 865 -13.21 -29.51 -9.23
C HIS A 865 -14.48 -29.30 -8.39
N ASP A 866 -14.70 -28.09 -7.85
CA ASP A 866 -15.92 -27.79 -7.12
C ASP A 866 -17.06 -27.62 -8.13
N ASN A 867 -18.01 -28.56 -8.14
CA ASN A 867 -19.16 -28.47 -9.04
C ASN A 867 -20.17 -27.45 -8.50
N TRP A 868 -19.91 -26.19 -8.87
CA TRP A 868 -20.69 -25.05 -8.41
C TRP A 868 -22.16 -25.17 -8.77
N MET A 869 -22.46 -25.60 -10.00
CA MET A 869 -23.84 -25.69 -10.48
C MET A 869 -24.68 -26.74 -9.75
N ASP A 870 -24.11 -27.89 -9.40
CA ASP A 870 -24.86 -28.98 -8.74
C ASP A 870 -25.30 -28.64 -7.32
N SER A 871 -24.56 -27.74 -6.66
CA SER A 871 -24.78 -27.38 -5.26
C SER A 871 -25.22 -25.93 -5.08
N ALA A 872 -25.33 -25.16 -6.17
CA ALA A 872 -25.84 -23.81 -6.12
C ALA A 872 -27.33 -23.79 -5.78
N THR A 873 -27.73 -22.85 -4.95
CA THR A 873 -29.14 -22.65 -4.63
C THR A 873 -29.82 -21.97 -5.81
N LEU A 874 -30.81 -22.65 -6.40
CA LEU A 874 -31.72 -22.05 -7.38
C LEU A 874 -32.64 -21.06 -6.65
N ILE A 875 -32.60 -19.79 -7.03
CA ILE A 875 -33.40 -18.71 -6.44
C ILE A 875 -34.36 -18.08 -7.45
N GLY A 876 -34.40 -18.59 -8.68
CA GLY A 876 -35.33 -18.16 -9.71
C GLY A 876 -35.38 -19.15 -10.87
N SER A 877 -36.58 -19.61 -11.21
CA SER A 877 -36.79 -20.75 -12.12
C SER A 877 -36.99 -20.38 -13.60
N GLY A 878 -37.20 -19.10 -13.92
CA GLY A 878 -37.38 -18.61 -15.29
C GLY A 878 -37.54 -17.08 -15.36
N GLY A 879 -37.38 -16.51 -16.56
CA GLY A 879 -37.54 -15.08 -16.82
C GLY A 879 -36.32 -14.22 -16.47
N TRP A 880 -35.18 -14.80 -16.13
CA TRP A 880 -33.97 -14.06 -15.72
C TRP A 880 -33.08 -13.63 -16.90
N SER A 881 -33.26 -14.23 -18.07
CA SER A 881 -32.59 -13.81 -19.30
C SER A 881 -33.12 -12.49 -19.84
N VAL A 882 -34.19 -11.93 -19.29
CA VAL A 882 -34.70 -10.61 -19.70
C VAL A 882 -33.80 -9.45 -19.24
N PHE A 883 -32.89 -9.69 -18.28
CA PHE A 883 -31.99 -8.66 -17.79
C PHE A 883 -30.80 -8.46 -18.74
N LYS A 884 -30.55 -7.21 -19.12
CA LYS A 884 -29.31 -6.76 -19.75
C LYS A 884 -28.23 -6.53 -18.70
N PHE A 885 -28.60 -5.85 -17.62
CA PHE A 885 -27.74 -5.62 -16.46
C PHE A 885 -28.43 -6.15 -15.22
N LEU A 886 -27.67 -6.84 -14.37
CA LEU A 886 -28.07 -7.19 -13.03
C LEU A 886 -26.85 -6.93 -12.14
N ILE A 887 -26.95 -5.93 -11.27
CA ILE A 887 -25.81 -5.34 -10.56
C ILE A 887 -26.17 -5.05 -9.10
N SER A 888 -25.17 -4.98 -8.24
CA SER A 888 -25.30 -4.61 -6.83
C SER A 888 -24.03 -3.87 -6.38
N PRO A 889 -24.11 -2.88 -5.48
CA PRO A 889 -22.92 -2.26 -4.92
C PRO A 889 -22.15 -3.26 -4.02
N LEU A 890 -20.84 -3.37 -4.24
CA LEU A 890 -19.91 -4.09 -3.37
C LEU A 890 -19.45 -3.13 -2.27
N VAL A 891 -20.08 -3.19 -1.11
CA VAL A 891 -19.77 -2.32 0.04
C VAL A 891 -18.78 -3.03 0.94
N VAL A 892 -17.75 -2.34 1.40
CA VAL A 892 -16.97 -2.91 2.50
C VAL A 892 -17.74 -2.71 3.80
N THR A 893 -18.22 -3.80 4.39
CA THR A 893 -18.84 -3.80 5.71
C THR A 893 -17.76 -4.11 6.74
N ASP A 894 -17.61 -3.23 7.73
CA ASP A 894 -16.74 -3.45 8.89
C ASP A 894 -17.27 -4.63 9.71
N GLU A 895 -16.75 -5.84 9.48
CA GLU A 895 -17.01 -7.03 10.32
C GLU A 895 -16.31 -6.96 11.71
N TRP A 896 -15.79 -5.79 12.13
CA TRP A 896 -14.99 -5.62 13.36
C TRP A 896 -15.58 -4.68 14.43
N LEU A 897 -16.86 -4.32 14.35
CA LEU A 897 -17.55 -3.49 15.36
C LEU A 897 -18.55 -4.25 16.26
N SER A 898 -18.44 -5.58 16.36
CA SER A 898 -19.17 -6.38 17.37
C SER A 898 -18.36 -6.56 18.65
#